data_AF-A0A935LY31-F1
#
_entry.id   AF-A0A935LY31-F1
#
_cell.length_a   1.000
_cell.length_b   1.000
_cell.length_c   1.000
_cell.angle_alpha   90.00
_cell.angle_beta   90.00
_cell.angle_gamma   90.00
#
_symmetry.space_group_name_H-M   'P 1'
#
loop_
_entity.id
_entity.type
_entity.pdbx_description
1 polymer ?
#
loop_
_entity_poly.entity_id
_entity_poly.type
_entity_poly.pdbx_seq_one_letter_code
_entity_poly.pdbx_strand_id
1 'polypeptide(L)'
;MRRSSKPRKLGFWPWVIGILLVGGGLVALFSLTATERMAKDWPLGIDLHEVRAYATVLDRRPVTVGHTQARIFRFGGAKEDAACLDEQPGGSWRTRWFETEGYGDSVEVRHLRDRVGFDIRFKKAALLDGQRRSTLTPAHILDIRAMYLEAVAAQLGVLTPSLSYVRLIGCGRELGVYRRQERVGGRFLERRGLRHASLVTVGLDPDRPDAQFATVKGDSAERAFLRGTLERAYVEASHGNTEPLADLVDQESAIAWLLMAWIDGRDLRGPIDLVHQWSNGRMAVIYEVAEEQHTEWNGPVAYNPITPLLARPEFRARFEVRAAELVAEIPALRQQFDGLRKAWLPVLSDERTMPFAQTVATRSGEDLLYRIASGPLPAEMERASFFAPGHASFLSGMPIPAAQRSRIEDPLTELVQRLDLDQQGDTIFFPRGKYRIDQDLRFPTGTCVVLLQGARLFMAPGVNMRCYGELHIRGTIRNPVFIRPQEDGSPFGTIAVIGSGSERCSIRGLYISGGSSALLDGIRHDAMVSVQGVGGVQLINTVFEECHGPAGLAIHGGEVELDGVRFEDAPHTMLALSNTEGQVRNGRFVGRGTKGAALRVEGGKLAITGCMFVLQAGVGVRAEATSKVLVYGSNFNECAVAISATEGSIVHVAGNVFKKNALVLEGSGGAQDRGAQYLLYPNEFMENAVDRKIDSHSKVGMKDTMDPTVFRTFGMPEREEVARSTQGRRSRN
;
A
#
# COMPACT_ATOMS: atom_id res chain seq x y z
N MET A 1 19.96 25.15 74.69
CA MET A 1 20.63 25.66 73.47
C MET A 1 20.05 27.03 73.12
N ARG A 2 20.83 28.12 73.22
CA ARG A 2 20.38 29.49 72.88
C ARG A 2 20.30 29.63 71.34
N ARG A 3 19.08 29.71 70.79
CA ARG A 3 18.88 30.07 69.37
C ARG A 3 19.15 31.56 69.19
N SER A 4 20.21 31.90 68.45
CA SER A 4 20.51 33.26 68.01
C SER A 4 19.51 33.67 66.93
N SER A 5 18.71 34.71 67.20
CA SER A 5 17.65 35.24 66.32
C SER A 5 18.12 36.34 65.36
N LYS A 6 19.43 36.58 65.23
CA LYS A 6 19.95 37.57 64.25
C LYS A 6 20.33 36.87 62.95
N PRO A 7 19.65 37.14 61.81
CA PRO A 7 20.05 36.61 60.52
C PRO A 7 21.44 37.14 60.18
N ARG A 8 22.44 36.26 60.17
CA ARG A 8 23.77 36.61 59.67
C ARG A 8 23.66 36.81 58.17
N LYS A 9 23.87 38.05 57.71
CA LYS A 9 24.04 38.34 56.28
C LYS A 9 25.30 37.63 55.80
N LEU A 10 25.15 36.54 55.05
CA LEU A 10 26.25 35.90 54.35
C LEU A 10 26.81 36.92 53.35
N GLY A 11 28.10 37.24 53.46
CA GLY A 11 28.78 38.07 52.47
C GLY A 11 28.87 37.39 51.11
N PHE A 12 29.09 38.17 50.05
CA PHE A 12 29.25 37.67 48.68
C PHE A 12 30.39 36.64 48.53
N TRP A 13 31.49 36.81 49.26
CA TRP A 13 32.68 35.94 49.17
C TRP A 13 32.44 34.47 49.55
N PRO A 14 31.77 34.14 50.67
CA PRO A 14 31.35 32.77 50.95
C PRO A 14 30.58 32.08 49.83
N TRP A 15 29.73 32.82 49.09
CA TRP A 15 29.01 32.28 47.93
C TRP A 15 29.93 31.96 46.76
N VAL A 16 30.85 32.87 46.43
CA VAL A 16 31.84 32.66 45.36
C VAL A 16 32.76 31.47 45.67
N ILE A 17 33.24 31.36 46.91
CA ILE A 17 34.08 30.24 47.34
C ILE A 17 33.29 28.93 47.30
N GLY A 18 32.02 28.94 47.72
CA GLY A 18 31.14 27.78 47.60
C GLY A 18 30.97 27.32 46.15
N ILE A 19 30.70 28.24 45.22
CA ILE A 19 30.56 27.94 43.79
C ILE A 19 31.88 27.41 43.20
N LEU A 20 33.01 28.02 43.53
CA LEU A 20 34.33 27.58 43.03
C LEU A 20 34.72 26.19 43.57
N LEU A 21 34.46 25.91 44.85
CA LEU A 21 34.75 24.60 45.43
C LEU A 21 33.86 23.50 44.84
N VAL A 22 32.56 23.78 44.67
CA VAL A 22 31.64 22.83 44.05
C VAL A 22 31.95 22.65 42.57
N GLY A 23 32.14 23.74 41.83
CA GLY A 23 32.47 23.70 40.40
C GLY A 23 33.82 23.03 40.13
N GLY A 24 34.86 23.38 40.89
CA GLY A 24 36.17 22.74 40.81
C GLY A 24 36.14 21.27 41.22
N GLY A 25 35.38 20.94 42.28
CA GLY A 25 35.12 19.56 42.69
C GLY A 25 34.43 18.74 41.60
N LEU A 26 33.46 19.31 40.91
CA LEU A 26 32.78 18.68 39.76
C LEU A 26 33.74 18.51 38.57
N VAL A 27 34.54 19.51 38.21
CA VAL A 27 35.57 19.37 37.14
C VAL A 27 36.57 18.27 37.49
N ALA A 28 37.07 18.25 38.73
CA ALA A 28 38.00 17.23 39.21
C ALA A 28 37.35 15.85 39.22
N LEU A 29 36.10 15.74 39.69
CA LEU A 29 35.32 14.51 39.63
C LEU A 29 35.21 14.02 38.19
N PHE A 30 34.84 14.87 37.23
CA PHE A 30 34.67 14.44 35.84
C PHE A 30 35.98 14.16 35.10
N SER A 31 37.05 14.87 35.43
CA SER A 31 38.36 14.70 34.78
C SER A 31 39.19 13.54 35.35
N LEU A 32 39.03 13.24 36.65
CA LEU A 32 39.81 12.21 37.34
C LEU A 32 39.07 10.88 37.49
N THR A 33 37.73 10.88 37.47
CA THR A 33 36.98 9.63 37.54
C THR A 33 37.18 8.84 36.24
N ALA A 34 37.49 7.56 36.38
CA ALA A 34 37.56 6.64 35.25
C ALA A 34 36.21 6.70 34.50
N THR A 35 36.26 6.95 33.19
CA THR A 35 35.06 7.04 32.34
C THR A 35 34.13 5.83 32.50
N GLU A 36 34.70 4.64 32.73
CA GLU A 36 33.97 3.40 33.02
C GLU A 36 33.00 3.52 34.19
N ARG A 37 33.35 4.24 35.26
CA ARG A 37 32.44 4.48 36.39
C ARG A 37 31.35 5.49 36.03
N MET A 38 31.67 6.45 35.19
CA MET A 38 30.73 7.51 34.78
C MET A 38 29.65 6.99 33.85
N ALA A 39 29.97 5.97 33.05
CA ALA A 39 29.03 5.34 32.15
C ALA A 39 28.11 4.32 32.83
N LYS A 40 28.27 4.01 34.13
CA LYS A 40 27.39 3.10 34.91
C LYS A 40 26.15 3.82 35.42
N ASP A 41 25.16 3.06 35.89
CA ASP A 41 23.96 3.62 36.53
C ASP A 41 24.37 4.35 37.82
N TRP A 42 24.03 5.64 37.90
CA TRP A 42 24.37 6.46 39.04
C TRP A 42 23.36 6.23 40.17
N PRO A 43 23.80 6.04 41.42
CA PRO A 43 22.92 5.68 42.54
C PRO A 43 21.91 6.77 42.92
N LEU A 44 22.00 7.96 42.31
CA LEU A 44 21.15 9.12 42.58
C LEU A 44 20.06 9.34 41.53
N GLY A 45 19.82 8.37 40.64
CA GLY A 45 18.86 8.51 39.54
C GLY A 45 19.31 9.52 38.47
N ILE A 46 20.59 9.87 38.45
CA ILE A 46 21.19 10.69 37.38
C ILE A 46 21.22 9.82 36.13
N ASP A 47 20.48 10.25 35.11
CA ASP A 47 20.43 9.52 33.85
C ASP A 47 21.72 9.74 33.02
N LEU A 48 21.90 8.90 32.00
CA LEU A 48 23.07 8.97 31.12
C LEU A 48 23.11 10.29 30.32
N HIS A 49 21.95 10.92 30.06
CA HIS A 49 21.87 12.19 29.34
C HIS A 49 22.41 13.35 30.19
N GLU A 50 22.14 13.35 31.48
CA GLU A 50 22.60 14.34 32.45
C GLU A 50 24.11 14.20 32.66
N VAL A 51 24.61 12.97 32.83
CA VAL A 51 26.06 12.70 32.88
C VAL A 51 26.76 13.20 31.61
N ARG A 52 26.16 13.01 30.43
CA ARG A 52 26.70 13.50 29.16
C ARG A 52 26.72 15.02 29.10
N ALA A 53 25.65 15.69 29.55
CA ALA A 53 25.59 17.14 29.61
C ALA A 53 26.70 17.70 30.49
N TYR A 54 26.93 17.10 31.67
CA TYR A 54 28.02 17.49 32.56
C TYR A 54 29.41 17.18 31.99
N ALA A 55 29.62 16.01 31.39
CA ALA A 55 30.90 15.63 30.80
C ALA A 55 31.32 16.60 29.69
N THR A 56 30.36 17.08 28.88
CA THR A 56 30.61 18.05 27.81
C THR A 56 31.18 19.38 28.33
N VAL A 57 30.79 19.77 29.56
CA VAL A 57 31.22 21.03 30.19
C VAL A 57 32.49 20.84 31.04
N LEU A 58 32.61 19.69 31.71
CA LEU A 58 33.52 19.48 32.83
C LEU A 58 34.72 18.58 32.52
N ASP A 59 34.69 17.73 31.50
CA ASP A 59 35.80 16.84 31.15
C ASP A 59 36.91 17.61 30.40
N ARG A 60 38.16 17.50 30.87
CA ARG A 60 39.33 18.22 30.34
C ARG A 60 40.45 17.32 29.85
N ARG A 61 40.18 16.02 29.66
CA ARG A 61 41.21 15.08 29.18
C ARG A 61 41.65 15.39 27.74
N PRO A 62 42.95 15.35 27.43
CA PRO A 62 43.45 15.50 26.06
C PRO A 62 43.08 14.27 25.23
N VAL A 63 42.67 14.49 23.98
CA VAL A 63 42.20 13.42 23.08
C VAL A 63 42.95 13.51 21.77
N THR A 64 43.53 12.39 21.34
CA THR A 64 44.00 12.20 19.96
C THR A 64 42.83 11.72 19.10
N VAL A 65 42.36 12.57 18.19
CA VAL A 65 41.25 12.25 17.29
C VAL A 65 41.80 11.77 15.95
N GLY A 66 41.45 10.56 15.55
CA GLY A 66 41.72 10.08 14.20
C GLY A 66 40.84 10.82 13.18
N HIS A 67 41.41 11.22 12.05
CA HIS A 67 40.68 11.99 11.01
C HIS A 67 39.83 11.10 10.08
N THR A 68 38.93 10.29 10.63
CA THR A 68 37.93 9.63 9.78
C THR A 68 36.85 10.66 9.41
N GLN A 69 36.76 11.02 8.13
CA GLN A 69 35.72 11.92 7.64
C GLN A 69 34.50 11.11 7.18
N ALA A 70 33.33 11.45 7.73
CA ALA A 70 32.07 10.92 7.21
C ALA A 70 31.82 11.39 5.78
N ARG A 71 31.22 10.54 4.96
CA ARG A 71 30.78 10.92 3.62
C ARG A 71 29.79 12.09 3.73
N ILE A 72 30.00 13.13 2.94
CA ILE A 72 29.19 14.35 2.99
C ILE A 72 28.03 14.23 2.01
N PHE A 73 26.82 14.44 2.49
CA PHE A 73 25.58 14.50 1.70
C PHE A 73 25.15 15.96 1.61
N ARG A 74 25.22 16.55 0.42
CA ARG A 74 24.83 17.94 0.16
C ARG A 74 23.50 18.00 -0.56
N PHE A 75 22.56 18.77 -0.03
CA PHE A 75 21.26 19.03 -0.63
C PHE A 75 21.13 20.53 -0.97
N GLY A 76 20.74 20.81 -2.21
CA GLY A 76 20.35 22.17 -2.62
C GLY A 76 18.92 22.53 -2.21
N GLY A 77 18.50 23.73 -2.61
CA GLY A 77 17.08 24.13 -2.59
C GLY A 77 16.21 23.18 -3.41
N ALA A 78 14.91 23.14 -3.13
CA ALA A 78 13.99 22.35 -3.94
C ALA A 78 13.82 22.99 -5.32
N LYS A 79 13.43 22.18 -6.31
CA LYS A 79 13.12 22.71 -7.64
C LYS A 79 11.82 23.49 -7.63
N GLU A 80 10.88 23.10 -6.77
CA GLU A 80 9.54 23.68 -6.69
C GLU A 80 9.46 24.92 -5.78
N ASP A 81 10.33 25.02 -4.76
CA ASP A 81 10.41 26.14 -3.84
C ASP A 81 11.85 26.38 -3.34
N ALA A 82 12.13 27.58 -2.85
CA ALA A 82 13.45 27.90 -2.30
C ALA A 82 13.67 27.33 -0.88
N ALA A 83 12.72 26.55 -0.34
CA ALA A 83 12.77 26.09 1.04
C ALA A 83 13.88 25.06 1.25
N CYS A 84 14.59 25.20 2.36
CA CYS A 84 15.67 24.28 2.71
C CYS A 84 15.16 22.93 3.20
N LEU A 85 16.09 21.97 3.32
CA LEU A 85 15.75 20.59 3.66
C LEU A 85 15.06 20.50 5.03
N ASP A 86 15.53 21.29 6.00
CA ASP A 86 15.03 21.42 7.36
C ASP A 86 13.74 22.27 7.47
N GLU A 87 13.48 23.13 6.48
CA GLU A 87 12.32 24.04 6.47
C GLU A 87 11.08 23.44 5.78
N GLN A 88 11.23 22.29 5.12
CA GLN A 88 10.15 21.69 4.35
C GLN A 88 8.99 21.23 5.25
N PRO A 89 7.77 21.78 5.09
CA PRO A 89 6.61 21.33 5.85
C PRO A 89 6.05 20.01 5.29
N GLY A 90 5.90 19.01 6.16
CA GLY A 90 5.16 17.76 5.92
C GLY A 90 5.89 16.67 5.12
N GLY A 91 5.27 15.49 5.02
CA GLY A 91 5.86 14.26 4.44
C GLY A 91 5.71 14.09 2.92
N SER A 92 5.64 15.19 2.16
CA SER A 92 5.54 15.17 0.68
C SER A 92 6.91 14.98 0.02
N TRP A 93 6.95 14.32 -1.14
CA TRP A 93 8.18 14.16 -1.92
C TRP A 93 8.51 15.44 -2.69
N ARG A 94 9.75 15.92 -2.58
CA ARG A 94 10.27 17.10 -3.29
C ARG A 94 11.55 16.77 -4.03
N THR A 95 11.72 17.33 -5.23
CA THR A 95 12.93 17.09 -6.02
C THR A 95 14.00 18.08 -5.60
N ARG A 96 15.16 17.59 -5.18
CA ARG A 96 16.31 18.40 -4.75
C ARG A 96 17.57 17.97 -5.49
N TRP A 97 18.43 18.94 -5.79
CA TRP A 97 19.79 18.61 -6.22
C TRP A 97 20.55 17.97 -5.07
N PHE A 98 21.21 16.85 -5.32
CA PHE A 98 21.95 16.09 -4.32
C PHE A 98 23.35 15.76 -4.83
N GLU A 99 24.34 16.02 -4.00
CA GLU A 99 25.75 15.74 -4.27
C GLU A 99 26.40 14.99 -3.11
N THR A 100 27.22 14.01 -3.46
CA THR A 100 28.17 13.36 -2.56
C THR A 100 29.37 12.86 -3.37
N GLU A 101 30.37 12.28 -2.73
CA GLU A 101 31.54 11.76 -3.42
C GLU A 101 31.13 10.76 -4.52
N GLY A 102 31.49 11.06 -5.77
CA GLY A 102 31.16 10.21 -6.93
C GLY A 102 29.70 10.25 -7.39
N TYR A 103 28.84 11.14 -6.87
CA TYR A 103 27.44 11.23 -7.28
C TYR A 103 26.94 12.69 -7.28
N GLY A 104 26.28 13.11 -8.37
CA GLY A 104 25.62 14.41 -8.47
C GLY A 104 24.41 14.35 -9.40
N ASP A 105 23.19 14.33 -8.84
CA ASP A 105 21.95 14.35 -9.61
C ASP A 105 20.78 14.84 -8.73
N SER A 106 19.64 15.13 -9.33
CA SER A 106 18.40 15.40 -8.60
C SER A 106 17.82 14.10 -8.01
N VAL A 107 17.44 14.15 -6.74
CA VAL A 107 16.79 13.06 -5.99
C VAL A 107 15.46 13.55 -5.41
N GLU A 108 14.55 12.63 -5.13
CA GLU A 108 13.34 12.98 -4.36
C GLU A 108 13.62 12.79 -2.87
N VAL A 109 13.25 13.77 -2.05
CA VAL A 109 13.40 13.73 -0.59
C VAL A 109 12.07 14.05 0.08
N ARG A 110 11.78 13.39 1.20
CA ARG A 110 10.68 13.77 2.09
C ARG A 110 11.09 13.61 3.55
N HIS A 111 10.41 14.31 4.45
CA HIS A 111 10.52 14.05 5.88
C HIS A 111 9.85 12.72 6.25
N LEU A 112 10.41 12.03 7.25
CA LEU A 112 9.74 10.92 7.91
C LEU A 112 8.49 11.43 8.63
N ARG A 113 7.42 10.62 8.70
CA ARG A 113 6.11 11.08 9.20
C ARG A 113 5.97 10.97 10.71
N ASP A 114 6.69 10.02 11.28
CA ASP A 114 6.62 9.52 12.64
C ASP A 114 7.79 10.00 13.50
N ARG A 115 8.86 10.53 12.89
CA ARG A 115 10.09 10.94 13.57
C ARG A 115 10.92 11.91 12.75
N VAL A 116 11.97 12.46 13.38
CA VAL A 116 12.93 13.34 12.73
C VAL A 116 13.81 12.54 11.78
N GLY A 117 13.87 12.94 10.51
CA GLY A 117 14.71 12.31 9.51
C GLY A 117 14.16 12.47 8.11
N PHE A 118 14.85 11.85 7.15
CA PHE A 118 14.56 12.00 5.72
C PHE A 118 14.54 10.65 5.01
N ASP A 119 13.56 10.48 4.13
CA ASP A 119 13.54 9.43 3.12
C ASP A 119 14.10 10.01 1.81
N ILE A 120 15.14 9.38 1.26
CA ILE A 120 15.75 9.75 -0.02
C ILE A 120 15.40 8.70 -1.07
N ARG A 121 15.07 9.14 -2.28
CA ARG A 121 14.82 8.28 -3.44
C ARG A 121 15.62 8.74 -4.65
N PHE A 122 16.49 7.85 -5.11
CA PHE A 122 17.33 8.04 -6.29
C PHE A 122 16.60 7.63 -7.57
N LYS A 123 17.00 8.22 -8.71
CA LYS A 123 16.47 7.86 -10.02
C LYS A 123 16.91 6.44 -10.39
N LYS A 124 16.08 5.72 -11.17
CA LYS A 124 16.43 4.36 -11.60
C LYS A 124 17.75 4.28 -12.40
N ALA A 125 18.09 5.34 -13.14
CA ALA A 125 19.27 5.43 -13.99
C ALA A 125 20.53 5.95 -13.28
N ALA A 126 20.38 6.52 -12.08
CA ALA A 126 21.45 7.08 -11.28
C ALA A 126 21.27 6.64 -9.83
N LEU A 127 21.83 5.48 -9.48
CA LEU A 127 21.71 4.88 -8.15
C LEU A 127 22.95 5.23 -7.32
N LEU A 128 22.76 5.57 -6.04
CA LEU A 128 23.86 5.80 -5.11
C LEU A 128 24.26 4.47 -4.46
N ASP A 129 25.48 3.99 -4.71
CA ASP A 129 25.98 2.69 -4.23
C ASP A 129 25.05 1.51 -4.65
N GLY A 130 24.37 1.64 -5.80
CA GLY A 130 23.36 0.69 -6.28
C GLY A 130 22.01 0.79 -5.58
N GLN A 131 21.85 1.65 -4.57
CA GLN A 131 20.63 1.78 -3.79
C GLN A 131 19.63 2.74 -4.45
N ARG A 132 18.35 2.39 -4.40
CA ARG A 132 17.27 3.24 -4.91
C ARG A 132 16.65 4.14 -3.84
N ARG A 133 16.70 3.71 -2.58
CA ARG A 133 16.14 4.45 -1.44
C ARG A 133 17.01 4.28 -0.22
N SER A 134 17.14 5.34 0.55
CA SER A 134 17.85 5.35 1.83
C SER A 134 17.07 6.18 2.83
N THR A 135 17.09 5.75 4.09
CA THR A 135 16.53 6.50 5.21
C THR A 135 17.69 7.17 5.96
N LEU A 136 17.52 8.45 6.30
CA LEU A 136 18.43 9.21 7.14
C LEU A 136 17.73 9.53 8.46
N THR A 137 18.31 9.11 9.58
CA THR A 137 17.89 9.52 10.93
C THR A 137 19.04 10.25 11.62
N PRO A 138 18.79 11.26 12.47
CA PRO A 138 19.85 11.90 13.24
C PRO A 138 20.67 10.84 14.00
N ALA A 139 21.99 10.93 13.95
CA ALA A 139 22.88 9.97 14.61
C ALA A 139 23.32 10.47 15.98
N HIS A 140 23.42 9.54 16.90
CA HIS A 140 23.93 9.70 18.25
C HIS A 140 25.01 8.67 18.55
N ILE A 141 25.76 8.90 19.63
CA ILE A 141 26.81 7.99 20.05
C ILE A 141 26.31 6.56 20.31
N LEU A 142 25.07 6.42 20.79
CA LEU A 142 24.43 5.12 21.04
C LEU A 142 24.12 4.36 19.74
N ASP A 143 24.02 5.04 18.60
CA ASP A 143 23.80 4.39 17.31
C ASP A 143 24.97 3.50 16.89
N ILE A 144 26.16 3.63 17.49
CA ILE A 144 27.29 2.73 17.20
C ILE A 144 26.91 1.26 17.45
N ARG A 145 25.96 1.01 18.37
CA ARG A 145 25.37 -0.31 18.62
C ARG A 145 24.74 -0.89 17.35
N ALA A 146 24.12 -0.06 16.51
CA ALA A 146 23.52 -0.51 15.26
C ALA A 146 24.56 -1.04 14.27
N MET A 147 25.75 -0.42 14.20
CA MET A 147 26.86 -0.91 13.38
C MET A 147 27.40 -2.25 13.90
N TYR A 148 27.45 -2.43 15.22
CA TYR A 148 27.83 -3.71 15.82
C TYR A 148 26.80 -4.80 15.51
N LEU A 149 25.50 -4.50 15.61
CA LEU A 149 24.43 -5.44 15.27
C LEU A 149 24.45 -5.80 13.77
N GLU A 150 24.73 -4.84 12.88
CA GLU A 150 24.94 -5.14 11.46
C GLU A 150 26.12 -6.10 11.25
N ALA A 151 27.23 -5.91 11.96
CA ALA A 151 28.39 -6.79 11.87
C ALA A 151 28.08 -8.23 12.37
N VAL A 152 27.36 -8.36 13.49
CA VAL A 152 26.90 -9.67 13.97
C VAL A 152 25.93 -10.31 12.98
N ALA A 153 24.98 -9.55 12.42
CA ALA A 153 24.05 -10.04 11.40
C ALA A 153 24.79 -10.53 10.14
N ALA A 154 25.80 -9.78 9.69
CA ALA A 154 26.65 -10.18 8.57
C ALA A 154 27.42 -11.47 8.85
N GLN A 155 27.95 -11.63 10.07
CA GLN A 155 28.63 -12.85 10.51
C GLN A 155 27.68 -14.06 10.57
N LEU A 156 26.43 -13.82 10.99
CA LEU A 156 25.39 -14.85 10.99
C LEU A 156 24.85 -15.20 9.60
N GLY A 157 25.12 -14.37 8.59
CA GLY A 157 24.64 -14.57 7.23
C GLY A 157 23.17 -14.20 7.01
N VAL A 158 22.54 -13.48 7.95
CA VAL A 158 21.16 -13.00 7.78
C VAL A 158 21.13 -11.77 6.86
N LEU A 159 20.08 -11.67 6.04
CA LEU A 159 19.89 -10.49 5.18
C LEU A 159 19.67 -9.26 6.07
N THR A 160 20.59 -8.30 6.00
CA THR A 160 20.52 -7.04 6.76
C THR A 160 20.74 -5.84 5.83
N PRO A 161 19.96 -4.74 5.96
CA PRO A 161 20.21 -3.50 5.22
C PRO A 161 21.54 -2.87 5.65
N SER A 162 22.26 -2.26 4.71
CA SER A 162 23.54 -1.64 5.03
C SER A 162 23.36 -0.39 5.89
N LEU A 163 24.20 -0.20 6.92
CA LEU A 163 24.25 1.03 7.71
C LEU A 163 25.55 1.81 7.45
N SER A 164 25.47 3.13 7.59
CA SER A 164 26.63 4.03 7.53
C SER A 164 26.29 5.37 8.19
N TYR A 165 27.30 6.20 8.48
CA TYR A 165 27.08 7.58 8.90
C TYR A 165 27.47 8.57 7.81
N VAL A 166 26.65 9.61 7.67
CA VAL A 166 26.86 10.68 6.71
C VAL A 166 26.75 12.03 7.40
N ARG A 167 27.55 12.99 6.97
CA ARG A 167 27.43 14.39 7.38
C ARG A 167 26.47 15.09 6.44
N LEU A 168 25.37 15.62 6.97
CA LEU A 168 24.30 16.20 6.17
C LEU A 168 24.46 17.72 6.08
N ILE A 169 24.47 18.25 4.86
CA ILE A 169 24.50 19.69 4.57
C ILE A 169 23.29 20.02 3.71
N GLY A 170 22.40 20.88 4.20
CA GLY A 170 21.24 21.39 3.46
C GLY A 170 21.38 22.89 3.21
N CYS A 171 21.27 23.34 1.96
CA CYS A 171 21.40 24.76 1.59
C CYS A 171 22.68 25.44 2.11
N GLY A 172 23.80 24.72 2.13
CA GLY A 172 25.07 25.24 2.65
C GLY A 172 25.15 25.31 4.19
N ARG A 173 24.10 24.92 4.91
CA ARG A 173 24.12 24.78 6.38
C ARG A 173 24.35 23.34 6.77
N GLU A 174 25.23 23.13 7.74
CA GLU A 174 25.42 21.81 8.33
C GLU A 174 24.25 21.47 9.25
N LEU A 175 23.63 20.31 8.99
CA LEU A 175 22.49 19.79 9.76
C LEU A 175 22.91 18.72 10.78
N GLY A 176 24.20 18.34 10.80
CA GLY A 176 24.77 17.36 11.71
C GLY A 176 25.06 16.01 11.04
N VAL A 177 25.24 14.98 11.86
CA VAL A 177 25.53 13.61 11.44
C VAL A 177 24.24 12.80 11.45
N TYR A 178 24.03 12.02 10.40
CA TYR A 178 22.86 11.16 10.21
C TYR A 178 23.30 9.72 9.98
N ARG A 179 22.55 8.78 10.55
CA ARG A 179 22.62 7.36 10.24
C ARG A 179 21.88 7.14 8.94
N ARG A 180 22.58 6.67 7.93
CA ARG A 180 22.02 6.23 6.64
C ARG A 180 21.76 4.73 6.71
N GLN A 181 20.53 4.34 6.47
CA GLN A 181 20.09 2.95 6.34
C GLN A 181 19.58 2.70 4.92
N GLU A 182 20.03 1.61 4.29
CA GLU A 182 19.45 1.14 3.04
C GLU A 182 17.99 0.75 3.25
N ARG A 183 17.09 1.21 2.39
CA ARG A 183 15.68 0.83 2.51
C ARG A 183 15.43 -0.52 1.84
N VAL A 184 14.88 -1.46 2.61
CA VAL A 184 14.48 -2.79 2.13
C VAL A 184 13.34 -2.68 1.11
N GLY A 185 13.54 -3.30 -0.06
CA GLY A 185 12.60 -3.30 -1.19
C GLY A 185 13.17 -4.04 -2.40
N GLY A 186 12.49 -4.01 -3.55
CA GLY A 186 12.88 -4.83 -4.71
C GLY A 186 14.34 -4.67 -5.17
N ARG A 187 14.88 -3.43 -5.18
CA ARG A 187 16.30 -3.21 -5.54
C ARG A 187 17.29 -3.74 -4.50
N PHE A 188 16.94 -3.73 -3.22
CA PHE A 188 17.75 -4.36 -2.17
C PHE A 188 17.84 -5.88 -2.45
N LEU A 189 16.72 -6.51 -2.79
CA LEU A 189 16.68 -7.93 -3.17
C LEU A 189 17.53 -8.21 -4.42
N GLU A 190 17.37 -7.42 -5.48
CA GLU A 190 18.14 -7.60 -6.71
C GLU A 190 19.66 -7.49 -6.51
N ARG A 191 20.13 -6.54 -5.67
CA ARG A 191 21.56 -6.39 -5.33
C ARG A 191 22.11 -7.59 -4.57
N ARG A 192 21.26 -8.29 -3.83
CA ARG A 192 21.61 -9.53 -3.12
C ARG A 192 21.37 -10.78 -3.98
N GLY A 193 21.13 -10.62 -5.29
CA GLY A 193 20.92 -11.74 -6.21
C GLY A 193 19.50 -12.33 -6.19
N LEU A 194 18.57 -11.71 -5.48
CA LEU A 194 17.20 -12.19 -5.27
C LEU A 194 16.22 -11.53 -6.26
N ARG A 195 16.44 -11.73 -7.57
CA ARG A 195 15.70 -11.06 -8.66
C ARG A 195 14.24 -11.53 -8.85
N HIS A 196 13.88 -12.66 -8.25
CA HIS A 196 12.54 -13.26 -8.30
C HIS A 196 11.98 -13.46 -6.91
N ALA A 197 12.12 -12.44 -6.06
CA ALA A 197 11.67 -12.51 -4.70
C ALA A 197 10.80 -11.32 -4.32
N SER A 198 9.79 -11.60 -3.51
CA SER A 198 8.83 -10.60 -3.02
C SER A 198 9.06 -10.34 -1.54
N LEU A 199 8.97 -9.06 -1.15
CA LEU A 199 9.07 -8.64 0.24
C LEU A 199 7.73 -8.83 0.93
N VAL A 200 7.74 -9.58 2.03
CA VAL A 200 6.58 -9.92 2.84
C VAL A 200 6.82 -9.38 4.25
N THR A 201 6.00 -8.45 4.71
CA THR A 201 6.05 -7.97 6.10
C THR A 201 4.91 -8.62 6.88
N VAL A 202 5.23 -9.35 7.94
CA VAL A 202 4.23 -9.93 8.85
C VAL A 202 4.24 -9.11 10.13
N GLY A 203 3.19 -8.33 10.38
CA GLY A 203 3.01 -7.67 11.67
C GLY A 203 2.44 -8.66 12.69
N LEU A 204 2.74 -8.44 13.96
CA LEU A 204 2.30 -9.32 15.06
C LEU A 204 1.71 -8.50 16.21
N ASP A 205 1.32 -7.27 15.91
CA ASP A 205 0.77 -6.34 16.87
C ASP A 205 -0.67 -6.77 17.23
N PRO A 206 -0.92 -7.19 18.48
CA PRO A 206 -2.24 -7.61 18.93
C PRO A 206 -3.27 -6.49 18.90
N ASP A 207 -2.84 -5.23 19.00
CA ASP A 207 -3.71 -4.05 18.98
C ASP A 207 -4.04 -3.60 17.55
N ARG A 208 -3.37 -4.20 16.55
CA ARG A 208 -3.55 -3.95 15.11
C ARG A 208 -3.87 -5.27 14.37
N PRO A 209 -5.12 -5.77 14.42
CA PRO A 209 -5.52 -6.98 13.70
C PRO A 209 -5.24 -6.90 12.19
N ASP A 210 -5.26 -5.70 11.61
CA ASP A 210 -4.89 -5.44 10.21
C ASP A 210 -3.41 -5.71 9.93
N ALA A 211 -2.54 -5.52 10.92
CA ALA A 211 -1.10 -5.77 10.81
C ALA A 211 -0.76 -7.26 10.92
N GLN A 212 -1.66 -8.09 11.46
CA GLN A 212 -1.46 -9.55 11.58
C GLN A 212 -1.49 -10.27 10.22
N PHE A 213 -1.92 -9.59 9.16
CA PHE A 213 -1.89 -10.12 7.81
C PHE A 213 -0.54 -9.85 7.15
N ALA A 214 0.03 -10.88 6.51
CA ALA A 214 1.20 -10.76 5.68
C ALA A 214 0.98 -9.69 4.59
N THR A 215 1.65 -8.55 4.75
CA THR A 215 1.62 -7.47 3.78
C THR A 215 2.70 -7.73 2.74
N VAL A 216 2.28 -8.30 1.61
CA VAL A 216 3.16 -8.48 0.45
C VAL A 216 3.22 -7.15 -0.32
N LYS A 217 4.43 -6.57 -0.39
CA LYS A 217 4.71 -5.41 -1.25
C LYS A 217 4.93 -5.91 -2.69
N GLY A 218 3.83 -6.30 -3.34
CA GLY A 218 3.80 -6.94 -4.67
C GLY A 218 2.38 -7.06 -5.22
N ASP A 219 2.19 -7.92 -6.22
CA ASP A 219 0.91 -8.20 -6.89
C ASP A 219 -0.17 -8.70 -5.90
N SER A 220 -1.43 -8.45 -6.22
CA SER A 220 -2.62 -9.03 -5.61
C SER A 220 -2.61 -10.58 -5.58
N ALA A 221 -2.13 -11.26 -6.64
CA ALA A 221 -2.03 -12.73 -6.69
C ALA A 221 -1.03 -13.27 -5.67
N GLU A 222 0.19 -12.73 -5.73
CA GLU A 222 1.27 -13.10 -4.83
C GLU A 222 0.82 -12.97 -3.37
N ARG A 223 0.10 -11.88 -3.07
CA ARG A 223 -0.49 -11.63 -1.75
C ARG A 223 -1.51 -12.71 -1.38
N ALA A 224 -2.44 -13.05 -2.27
CA ALA A 224 -3.46 -14.07 -1.99
C ALA A 224 -2.83 -15.46 -1.78
N PHE A 225 -1.87 -15.85 -2.63
CA PHE A 225 -1.16 -17.13 -2.53
C PHE A 225 -0.35 -17.23 -1.23
N LEU A 226 0.47 -16.21 -0.93
CA LEU A 226 1.32 -16.21 0.25
C LEU A 226 0.49 -16.16 1.52
N ARG A 227 -0.60 -15.39 1.50
CA ARG A 227 -1.57 -15.36 2.60
C ARG A 227 -2.15 -16.75 2.85
N GLY A 228 -2.71 -17.41 1.84
CA GLY A 228 -3.30 -18.75 2.02
C GLY A 228 -2.27 -19.81 2.45
N THR A 229 -1.03 -19.68 1.99
CA THR A 229 0.07 -20.58 2.37
C THR A 229 0.49 -20.39 3.83
N LEU A 230 0.72 -19.15 4.26
CA LEU A 230 1.04 -18.82 5.65
C LEU A 230 -0.11 -19.16 6.59
N GLU A 231 -1.35 -18.86 6.18
CA GLU A 231 -2.57 -19.21 6.91
C GLU A 231 -2.62 -20.70 7.21
N ARG A 232 -2.48 -21.55 6.18
CA ARG A 232 -2.47 -23.00 6.36
C ARG A 232 -1.33 -23.45 7.26
N ALA A 233 -0.12 -22.91 7.07
CA ALA A 233 1.03 -23.28 7.88
C ALA A 233 0.85 -22.92 9.36
N TYR A 234 0.19 -21.79 9.66
CA TYR A 234 -0.15 -21.41 11.03
C TYR A 234 -1.23 -22.27 11.66
N VAL A 235 -2.26 -22.63 10.89
CA VAL A 235 -3.30 -23.55 11.36
C VAL A 235 -2.67 -24.91 11.69
N GLU A 236 -1.80 -25.45 10.85
CA GLU A 236 -1.09 -26.69 11.15
C GLU A 236 -0.20 -26.55 12.40
N ALA A 237 0.53 -25.44 12.50
CA ALA A 237 1.38 -25.17 13.67
C ALA A 237 0.58 -25.02 14.97
N SER A 238 -0.65 -24.49 14.91
CA SER A 238 -1.54 -24.41 16.09
C SER A 238 -1.96 -25.78 16.61
N HIS A 239 -1.97 -26.79 15.74
CA HIS A 239 -2.23 -28.19 16.10
C HIS A 239 -0.94 -28.97 16.44
N GLY A 240 0.20 -28.28 16.56
CA GLY A 240 1.50 -28.87 16.86
C GLY A 240 2.27 -29.37 15.62
N ASN A 241 1.70 -29.29 14.42
CA ASN A 241 2.37 -29.66 13.19
C ASN A 241 3.16 -28.49 12.59
N THR A 242 4.47 -28.47 12.83
CA THR A 242 5.35 -27.39 12.37
C THR A 242 6.07 -27.70 11.06
N GLU A 243 5.84 -28.86 10.43
CA GLU A 243 6.47 -29.22 9.15
C GLU A 243 6.20 -28.21 8.04
N PRO A 244 4.95 -27.72 7.83
CA PRO A 244 4.68 -26.76 6.77
C PRO A 244 5.47 -25.45 6.94
N LEU A 245 5.66 -24.99 8.18
CA LEU A 245 6.49 -23.82 8.46
C LEU A 245 7.97 -24.11 8.23
N ALA A 246 8.45 -25.29 8.61
CA ALA A 246 9.85 -25.69 8.44
C ALA A 246 10.25 -25.85 6.96
N ASP A 247 9.30 -26.22 6.10
CA ASP A 247 9.45 -26.27 4.65
C ASP A 247 9.39 -24.87 4.03
N LEU A 248 8.46 -24.03 4.53
CA LEU A 248 8.23 -22.69 4.02
C LEU A 248 9.35 -21.71 4.39
N VAL A 249 9.86 -21.77 5.62
CA VAL A 249 10.86 -20.82 6.14
C VAL A 249 12.25 -21.43 6.07
N ASP A 250 13.21 -20.67 5.55
CA ASP A 250 14.62 -21.03 5.56
C ASP A 250 15.14 -21.07 7.00
N GLN A 251 15.33 -22.29 7.51
CA GLN A 251 15.66 -22.53 8.91
C GLN A 251 16.97 -21.87 9.35
N GLU A 252 17.99 -21.81 8.49
CA GLU A 252 19.25 -21.14 8.80
C GLU A 252 19.04 -19.63 8.97
N SER A 253 18.30 -18.99 8.06
CA SER A 253 17.94 -17.57 8.21
C SER A 253 17.06 -17.30 9.44
N ALA A 254 16.17 -18.23 9.80
CA ALA A 254 15.31 -18.13 10.97
C ALA A 254 16.10 -18.27 12.28
N ILE A 255 17.05 -19.20 12.36
CA ILE A 255 17.99 -19.35 13.48
C ILE A 255 18.83 -18.09 13.63
N ALA A 256 19.41 -17.59 12.54
CA ALA A 256 20.21 -16.37 12.55
C ALA A 256 19.38 -15.17 13.03
N TRP A 257 18.13 -15.04 12.57
CA TRP A 257 17.23 -13.97 13.02
C TRP A 257 16.86 -14.09 14.51
N LEU A 258 16.59 -15.30 15.02
CA LEU A 258 16.33 -15.50 16.45
C LEU A 258 17.55 -15.13 17.30
N LEU A 259 18.75 -15.57 16.90
CA LEU A 259 19.99 -15.16 17.57
C LEU A 259 20.13 -13.64 17.58
N MET A 260 19.90 -12.98 16.44
CA MET A 260 19.91 -11.52 16.37
C MET A 260 18.84 -10.88 17.26
N ALA A 261 17.61 -11.40 17.28
CA ALA A 261 16.54 -10.87 18.11
C ALA A 261 16.90 -10.97 19.61
N TRP A 262 17.52 -12.07 20.04
CA TRP A 262 18.02 -12.21 21.41
C TRP A 262 19.15 -11.24 21.73
N ILE A 263 20.18 -11.18 20.87
CA ILE A 263 21.36 -10.31 21.05
C ILE A 263 20.95 -8.84 21.12
N ASP A 264 20.03 -8.44 20.23
CA ASP A 264 19.47 -7.09 20.16
C ASP A 264 18.60 -6.76 21.38
N GLY A 265 17.97 -7.78 21.99
CA GLY A 265 16.92 -7.60 23.00
C GLY A 265 15.58 -7.21 22.38
N ARG A 266 15.29 -7.72 21.19
CA ARG A 266 14.13 -7.37 20.38
C ARG A 266 12.86 -8.05 20.90
N ASP A 267 11.76 -7.29 20.90
CA ASP A 267 10.42 -7.84 21.07
C ASP A 267 10.05 -8.72 19.87
N LEU A 268 9.81 -10.01 20.11
CA LEU A 268 9.41 -10.99 19.09
C LEU A 268 8.00 -10.74 18.51
N ARG A 269 7.24 -9.78 19.06
CA ARG A 269 5.97 -9.27 18.52
C ARG A 269 6.16 -8.12 17.51
N GLY A 270 7.38 -7.63 17.33
CA GLY A 270 7.67 -6.66 16.29
C GLY A 270 7.38 -7.23 14.89
N PRO A 271 7.09 -6.38 13.90
CA PRO A 271 6.93 -6.84 12.54
C PRO A 271 8.20 -7.54 12.04
N ILE A 272 8.02 -8.62 11.29
CA ILE A 272 9.11 -9.39 10.68
C ILE A 272 9.06 -9.18 9.18
N ASP A 273 10.17 -8.71 8.61
CA ASP A 273 10.35 -8.65 7.18
C ASP A 273 10.94 -9.96 6.67
N LEU A 274 10.31 -10.53 5.66
CA LEU A 274 10.63 -11.80 5.03
C LEU A 274 10.77 -11.59 3.53
N VAL A 275 11.54 -12.46 2.90
CA VAL A 275 11.71 -12.51 1.45
C VAL A 275 11.20 -13.85 0.98
N HIS A 276 10.10 -13.86 0.23
CA HIS A 276 9.62 -15.06 -0.43
C HIS A 276 10.31 -15.23 -1.79
N GLN A 277 11.08 -16.31 -1.95
CA GLN A 277 11.74 -16.67 -3.21
C GLN A 277 10.82 -17.56 -4.04
N TRP A 278 10.31 -17.02 -5.15
CA TRP A 278 9.35 -17.75 -6.00
C TRP A 278 9.94 -19.00 -6.65
N SER A 279 11.25 -19.05 -6.86
CA SER A 279 11.94 -20.17 -7.51
C SER A 279 11.91 -21.48 -6.69
N ASN A 280 11.83 -21.39 -5.37
CA ASN A 280 11.83 -22.55 -4.48
C ASN A 280 10.69 -22.54 -3.44
N GLY A 281 9.88 -21.48 -3.41
CA GLY A 281 8.78 -21.31 -2.46
C GLY A 281 9.23 -21.09 -1.01
N ARG A 282 10.52 -20.78 -0.77
CA ARG A 282 11.06 -20.58 0.59
C ARG A 282 11.11 -19.10 0.97
N MET A 283 10.94 -18.84 2.25
CA MET A 283 11.02 -17.53 2.87
C MET A 283 12.32 -17.38 3.64
N ALA A 284 13.11 -16.35 3.35
CA ALA A 284 14.28 -15.98 4.14
C ALA A 284 13.95 -14.76 5.00
N VAL A 285 14.49 -14.69 6.21
CA VAL A 285 14.22 -13.56 7.12
C VAL A 285 15.18 -12.40 6.85
N ILE A 286 14.67 -11.16 6.94
CA ILE A 286 15.46 -9.94 6.96
C ILE A 286 15.54 -9.42 8.39
N TYR A 287 16.74 -9.13 8.83
CA TYR A 287 17.00 -8.43 10.08
C TYR A 287 17.22 -6.94 9.80
N GLU A 288 16.27 -6.09 10.17
CA GLU A 288 16.47 -4.63 10.23
C GLU A 288 16.78 -4.24 11.66
N VAL A 289 17.84 -3.45 11.92
CA VAL A 289 18.17 -2.98 13.29
C VAL A 289 17.01 -2.13 13.84
N ALA A 290 16.58 -2.45 15.07
CA ALA A 290 15.48 -1.71 15.71
C ALA A 290 15.90 -0.26 15.98
N GLU A 291 15.03 0.69 15.67
CA GLU A 291 15.32 2.11 15.92
C GLU A 291 15.13 2.50 17.39
N GLU A 292 14.28 1.80 18.13
CA GLU A 292 14.06 2.00 19.56
C GLU A 292 14.35 0.70 20.33
N GLN A 293 15.05 0.82 21.46
CA GLN A 293 15.17 -0.28 22.41
C GLN A 293 13.83 -0.42 23.13
N HIS A 294 13.09 -1.48 22.81
CA HIS A 294 11.88 -1.81 23.56
C HIS A 294 12.26 -2.23 24.98
N THR A 295 11.45 -1.79 25.95
CA THR A 295 11.56 -2.20 27.34
C THR A 295 11.35 -3.71 27.46
N GLU A 296 12.10 -4.34 28.37
CA GLU A 296 11.93 -5.75 28.71
C GLU A 296 10.46 -6.05 28.99
N TRP A 297 9.87 -6.90 28.16
CA TRP A 297 8.47 -7.27 28.30
C TRP A 297 8.33 -8.71 28.80
N ASN A 298 7.59 -8.86 29.88
CA ASN A 298 7.46 -10.12 30.62
C ASN A 298 6.24 -10.97 30.22
N GLY A 299 5.53 -10.61 29.14
CA GLY A 299 4.37 -11.38 28.70
C GLY A 299 4.71 -12.54 27.74
N PRO A 300 3.67 -13.21 27.21
CA PRO A 300 3.79 -14.40 26.36
C PRO A 300 4.27 -14.09 24.93
N VAL A 301 4.97 -15.00 24.25
CA VAL A 301 5.51 -14.72 22.91
C VAL A 301 4.42 -14.87 21.84
N ALA A 302 4.25 -13.92 20.92
CA ALA A 302 3.25 -14.06 19.85
C ALA A 302 3.67 -15.14 18.82
N TYR A 303 2.69 -15.87 18.27
CA TYR A 303 2.91 -16.76 17.12
C TYR A 303 3.33 -15.94 15.89
N ASN A 304 4.51 -16.25 15.34
CA ASN A 304 5.01 -15.73 14.07
C ASN A 304 5.57 -16.87 13.21
N PRO A 305 6.08 -16.65 11.98
CA PRO A 305 6.51 -17.76 11.12
C PRO A 305 7.68 -18.57 11.69
N ILE A 306 8.38 -18.04 12.70
CA ILE A 306 9.64 -18.54 13.23
C ILE A 306 9.47 -19.15 14.63
N THR A 307 8.71 -18.52 15.52
CA THR A 307 8.58 -18.95 16.93
C THR A 307 8.09 -20.40 17.11
N PRO A 308 7.17 -20.95 16.29
CA PRO A 308 6.77 -22.35 16.40
C PRO A 308 7.90 -23.34 16.08
N LEU A 309 8.89 -22.93 15.29
CA LEU A 309 10.01 -23.80 14.92
C LEU A 309 10.88 -24.15 16.14
N LEU A 310 10.89 -23.33 17.19
CA LEU A 310 11.59 -23.61 18.45
C LEU A 310 11.06 -24.86 19.17
N ALA A 311 9.80 -25.25 18.91
CA ALA A 311 9.24 -26.47 19.46
C ALA A 311 9.79 -27.74 18.78
N ARG A 312 10.47 -27.62 17.63
CA ARG A 312 11.09 -28.75 16.93
C ARG A 312 12.46 -29.10 17.54
N PRO A 313 12.68 -30.35 17.98
CA PRO A 313 13.98 -30.76 18.54
C PRO A 313 15.16 -30.55 17.58
N GLU A 314 14.97 -30.83 16.30
CA GLU A 314 16.02 -30.67 15.26
C GLU A 314 16.40 -29.19 15.04
N PHE A 315 15.40 -28.31 15.00
CA PHE A 315 15.63 -26.87 14.84
C PHE A 315 16.35 -26.32 16.08
N ARG A 316 15.94 -26.74 17.28
CA ARG A 316 16.60 -26.38 18.53
C ARG A 316 18.06 -26.84 18.58
N ALA A 317 18.34 -28.08 18.17
CA ALA A 317 19.70 -28.59 18.11
C ALA A 317 20.57 -27.75 17.15
N ARG A 318 20.05 -27.38 15.96
CA ARG A 318 20.76 -26.49 15.02
C ARG A 318 20.95 -25.09 15.58
N PHE A 319 19.95 -24.55 16.26
CA PHE A 319 20.05 -23.27 16.95
C PHE A 319 21.19 -23.28 17.97
N GLU A 320 21.25 -24.31 18.82
CA GLU A 320 22.28 -24.45 19.87
C GLU A 320 23.68 -24.58 19.26
N VAL A 321 23.82 -25.36 18.17
CA VAL A 321 25.08 -25.45 17.42
C VAL A 321 25.48 -24.09 16.86
N ARG A 322 24.56 -23.39 16.19
CA ARG A 322 24.85 -22.07 15.60
C ARG A 322 25.17 -21.01 16.65
N ALA A 323 24.51 -21.07 17.81
CA ALA A 323 24.82 -20.21 18.95
C ALA A 323 26.25 -20.47 19.47
N ALA A 324 26.65 -21.74 19.60
CA ALA A 324 28.00 -22.11 20.03
C ALA A 324 29.07 -21.69 19.01
N GLU A 325 28.79 -21.80 17.71
CA GLU A 325 29.66 -21.26 16.65
C GLU A 325 29.83 -19.75 16.79
N LEU A 326 28.75 -19.00 17.02
CA LEU A 326 28.83 -17.55 17.21
C LEU A 326 29.64 -17.17 18.46
N VAL A 327 29.56 -17.96 19.53
CA VAL A 327 30.41 -17.78 20.73
C VAL A 327 31.89 -17.94 20.37
N ALA A 328 32.23 -18.93 19.54
CA ALA A 328 33.60 -19.13 19.08
C ALA A 328 34.12 -17.96 18.22
N GLU A 329 33.22 -17.20 17.59
CA GLU A 329 33.54 -16.03 16.75
C GLU A 329 33.68 -14.71 17.53
N ILE A 330 33.40 -14.69 18.85
CA ILE A 330 33.54 -13.49 19.72
C ILE A 330 34.88 -12.76 19.54
N PRO A 331 36.05 -13.43 19.47
CA PRO A 331 37.33 -12.73 19.28
C PRO A 331 37.39 -11.96 17.96
N ALA A 332 36.86 -12.53 16.88
CA ALA A 332 36.80 -11.88 15.57
C ALA A 332 35.82 -10.70 15.59
N LEU A 333 34.63 -10.87 16.19
CA LEU A 333 33.65 -9.80 16.37
C LEU A 333 34.22 -8.63 17.20
N ARG A 334 34.96 -8.93 18.28
CA ARG A 334 35.63 -7.91 19.10
C ARG A 334 36.62 -7.07 18.27
N GLN A 335 37.42 -7.72 17.43
CA GLN A 335 38.34 -7.03 16.52
C GLN A 335 37.57 -6.16 15.50
N GLN A 336 36.46 -6.65 14.95
CA GLN A 336 35.61 -5.88 14.05
C GLN A 336 34.97 -4.68 14.78
N PHE A 337 34.48 -4.84 16.00
CA PHE A 337 33.90 -3.76 16.81
C PHE A 337 34.94 -2.69 17.12
N ASP A 338 36.18 -3.07 17.42
CA ASP A 338 37.28 -2.12 17.60
C ASP A 338 37.58 -1.35 16.31
N GLY A 339 37.51 -2.02 15.15
CA GLY A 339 37.63 -1.38 13.83
C GLY A 339 36.51 -0.37 13.57
N LEU A 340 35.25 -0.77 13.80
CA LEU A 340 34.07 0.08 13.65
C LEU A 340 34.11 1.28 14.62
N ARG A 341 34.54 1.07 15.86
CA ARG A 341 34.73 2.15 16.84
C ARG A 341 35.79 3.12 16.36
N LYS A 342 36.95 2.66 15.92
CA LYS A 342 38.00 3.54 15.37
C LYS A 342 37.53 4.31 14.14
N ALA A 343 36.72 3.69 13.28
CA ALA A 343 36.18 4.32 12.09
C ALA A 343 35.13 5.39 12.41
N TRP A 344 34.12 5.07 13.23
CA TRP A 344 32.90 5.88 13.31
C TRP A 344 32.80 6.76 14.56
N LEU A 345 33.56 6.47 15.62
CA LEU A 345 33.51 7.29 16.82
C LEU A 345 33.97 8.75 16.61
N PRO A 346 35.01 9.03 15.80
CA PRO A 346 35.38 10.41 15.47
C PRO A 346 34.30 11.18 14.70
N VAL A 347 33.36 10.47 14.07
CA VAL A 347 32.22 11.05 13.35
C VAL A 347 31.07 11.33 14.30
N LEU A 348 30.80 10.43 15.26
CA LEU A 348 29.64 10.50 16.15
C LEU A 348 29.83 11.39 17.39
N SER A 349 31.07 11.81 17.66
CA SER A 349 31.46 12.52 18.87
C SER A 349 32.43 13.64 18.57
N ASP A 350 32.24 14.79 19.19
CA ASP A 350 33.22 15.87 19.19
C ASP A 350 34.44 15.51 20.05
N GLU A 351 35.58 16.17 19.81
CA GLU A 351 36.85 15.90 20.51
C GLU A 351 36.69 15.92 22.04
N ARG A 352 35.86 16.82 22.57
CA ARG A 352 35.61 16.98 24.01
C ARG A 352 34.84 15.83 24.65
N THR A 353 33.98 15.15 23.88
CA THR A 353 33.12 14.07 24.37
C THR A 353 33.66 12.68 24.02
N MET A 354 34.78 12.62 23.30
CA MET A 354 35.39 11.40 22.79
C MET A 354 35.72 10.35 23.87
N PRO A 355 36.27 10.68 25.06
CA PRO A 355 36.55 9.66 26.08
C PRO A 355 35.27 8.99 26.57
N PHE A 356 34.22 9.78 26.80
CA PHE A 356 32.91 9.27 27.17
C PHE A 356 32.32 8.41 26.05
N ALA A 357 32.39 8.89 24.80
CA ALA A 357 31.96 8.14 23.62
C ALA A 357 32.68 6.80 23.47
N GLN A 358 33.99 6.76 23.72
CA GLN A 358 34.79 5.52 23.67
C GLN A 358 34.29 4.51 24.69
N THR A 359 34.01 4.97 25.91
CA THR A 359 33.48 4.11 26.97
C THR A 359 32.07 3.62 26.67
N VAL A 360 31.18 4.48 26.19
CA VAL A 360 29.82 4.08 25.79
C VAL A 360 29.86 3.06 24.66
N ALA A 361 30.69 3.29 23.63
CA ALA A 361 30.85 2.38 22.50
C ALA A 361 31.50 1.05 22.91
N THR A 362 32.46 1.07 23.85
CA THR A 362 33.09 -0.14 24.38
C THR A 362 32.10 -0.93 25.21
N ARG A 363 31.39 -0.29 26.14
CA ARG A 363 30.34 -0.91 26.96
C ARG A 363 29.25 -1.52 26.08
N SER A 364 28.81 -0.82 25.03
CA SER A 364 27.79 -1.34 24.11
C SER A 364 28.27 -2.57 23.34
N GLY A 365 29.54 -2.59 22.91
CA GLY A 365 30.13 -3.76 22.28
C GLY A 365 30.29 -4.94 23.24
N GLU A 366 30.83 -4.71 24.43
CA GLU A 366 30.98 -5.75 25.45
C GLU A 366 29.63 -6.29 25.95
N ASP A 367 28.59 -5.46 26.06
CA ASP A 367 27.22 -5.93 26.38
C ASP A 367 26.69 -6.91 25.34
N LEU A 368 26.87 -6.61 24.04
CA LEU A 368 26.49 -7.53 22.97
C LEU A 368 27.32 -8.83 23.01
N LEU A 369 28.63 -8.74 23.19
CA LEU A 369 29.51 -9.93 23.28
C LEU A 369 29.20 -10.76 24.53
N TYR A 370 28.88 -10.11 25.65
CA TYR A 370 28.47 -10.77 26.88
C TYR A 370 27.14 -11.51 26.68
N ARG A 371 26.15 -10.88 26.02
CA ARG A 371 24.91 -11.56 25.64
C ARG A 371 25.22 -12.81 24.81
N ILE A 372 26.00 -12.69 23.74
CA ILE A 372 26.43 -13.85 22.93
C ILE A 372 27.08 -14.95 23.79
N ALA A 373 27.99 -14.57 24.71
CA ALA A 373 28.70 -15.51 25.57
C ALA A 373 27.83 -16.18 26.65
N SER A 374 26.71 -15.56 27.03
CA SER A 374 25.91 -15.96 28.19
C SER A 374 25.17 -17.30 28.04
N GLY A 375 25.31 -17.99 26.90
CA GLY A 375 24.84 -19.36 26.72
C GLY A 375 23.37 -19.44 26.27
N PRO A 376 22.73 -20.62 26.37
CA PRO A 376 21.64 -21.07 25.49
C PRO A 376 20.37 -20.21 25.56
N LEU A 377 19.44 -20.51 24.63
CA LEU A 377 18.09 -19.93 24.50
C LEU A 377 17.59 -19.27 25.79
N PRO A 378 17.35 -17.95 25.80
CA PRO A 378 16.76 -17.28 26.95
C PRO A 378 15.49 -18.01 27.38
N ALA A 379 15.23 -18.07 28.69
CA ALA A 379 13.95 -18.54 29.20
C ALA A 379 12.75 -17.82 28.55
N GLU A 380 12.97 -16.62 28.01
CA GLU A 380 12.02 -15.83 27.21
C GLU A 380 11.58 -16.53 25.92
N MET A 381 12.50 -17.22 25.24
CA MET A 381 12.23 -17.97 24.02
C MET A 381 11.64 -19.37 24.29
N GLU A 382 11.70 -19.83 25.55
CA GLU A 382 11.00 -21.04 26.00
C GLU A 382 9.56 -20.76 26.46
N ARG A 383 9.13 -19.49 26.49
CA ARG A 383 7.77 -19.12 26.88
C ARG A 383 6.77 -19.71 25.89
N ALA A 384 5.64 -20.17 26.41
CA ALA A 384 4.53 -20.62 25.58
C ALA A 384 4.12 -19.51 24.61
N SER A 385 4.04 -19.86 23.32
CA SER A 385 3.56 -18.95 22.30
C SER A 385 2.03 -18.86 22.37
N PHE A 386 1.47 -17.68 22.13
CA PHE A 386 0.04 -17.44 22.10
C PHE A 386 -0.37 -16.71 20.82
N PHE A 387 -1.57 -17.01 20.33
CA PHE A 387 -2.11 -16.31 19.17
C PHE A 387 -2.59 -14.93 19.62
N ALA A 388 -2.17 -13.89 18.90
CA ALA A 388 -2.64 -12.55 19.16
C ALA A 388 -4.18 -12.45 18.99
N PRO A 389 -4.87 -11.60 19.77
CA PRO A 389 -6.28 -11.28 19.54
C PRO A 389 -6.52 -10.87 18.07
N GLY A 390 -7.48 -11.49 17.40
CA GLY A 390 -7.72 -11.34 15.95
C GLY A 390 -7.42 -12.60 15.13
N HIS A 391 -6.57 -13.50 15.63
CA HIS A 391 -6.31 -14.79 14.96
C HIS A 391 -7.52 -15.73 14.98
N ALA A 392 -8.44 -15.61 15.94
CA ALA A 392 -9.68 -16.41 15.96
C ALA A 392 -10.58 -16.17 14.72
N SER A 393 -10.43 -15.01 14.06
CA SER A 393 -11.06 -14.70 12.78
C SER A 393 -10.47 -15.52 11.62
N PHE A 394 -9.25 -16.06 11.74
CA PHE A 394 -8.65 -16.99 10.77
C PHE A 394 -9.28 -18.39 10.86
N LEU A 395 -9.49 -18.90 12.08
CA LEU A 395 -9.92 -20.29 12.31
C LEU A 395 -11.41 -20.51 12.03
N SER A 396 -12.22 -19.45 12.05
CA SER A 396 -13.70 -19.55 12.07
C SER A 396 -14.40 -19.39 10.70
N GLY A 397 -13.69 -19.54 9.57
CA GLY A 397 -14.35 -19.85 8.29
C GLY A 397 -14.31 -18.80 7.18
N MET A 398 -13.18 -18.70 6.48
CA MET A 398 -13.23 -18.57 5.02
C MET A 398 -12.93 -19.95 4.41
N PRO A 399 -13.73 -20.48 3.48
CA PRO A 399 -13.41 -21.73 2.79
C PRO A 399 -12.10 -21.53 2.02
N ILE A 400 -11.04 -22.17 2.51
CA ILE A 400 -9.72 -22.19 1.88
C ILE A 400 -9.83 -23.05 0.62
N PRO A 401 -9.52 -22.52 -0.59
CA PRO A 401 -9.47 -23.34 -1.78
C PRO A 401 -8.44 -24.47 -1.58
N ALA A 402 -8.83 -25.71 -1.88
CA ALA A 402 -7.92 -26.83 -1.84
C ALA A 402 -6.72 -26.54 -2.75
N ALA A 403 -5.50 -26.52 -2.20
CA ALA A 403 -4.30 -26.36 -3.01
C ALA A 403 -4.07 -27.65 -3.80
N GLN A 404 -4.55 -27.67 -5.04
CA GLN A 404 -4.15 -28.69 -6.00
C GLN A 404 -2.69 -28.42 -6.41
N ARG A 405 -1.76 -29.15 -5.78
CA ARG A 405 -0.45 -29.42 -6.38
C ARG A 405 -0.69 -30.29 -7.62
N SER A 406 -0.82 -29.65 -8.77
CA SER A 406 -0.68 -30.33 -10.05
C SER A 406 0.49 -29.70 -10.78
N ARG A 407 1.44 -30.55 -11.18
CA ARG A 407 2.40 -30.22 -12.24
C ARG A 407 1.56 -29.96 -13.48
N ILE A 408 1.36 -28.70 -13.83
CA ILE A 408 0.69 -28.28 -15.05
C ILE A 408 1.72 -27.49 -15.85
N GLU A 409 1.98 -27.92 -17.08
CA GLU A 409 2.58 -27.07 -18.11
C GLU A 409 1.74 -25.79 -18.17
N ASP A 410 2.36 -24.66 -17.84
CA ASP A 410 1.66 -23.41 -17.56
C ASP A 410 0.77 -22.97 -18.76
N PRO A 411 -0.58 -23.09 -18.68
CA PRO A 411 -1.48 -22.77 -19.79
C PRO A 411 -1.42 -21.29 -20.18
N LEU A 412 -0.88 -20.44 -19.29
CA LEU A 412 -0.57 -19.06 -19.58
C LEU A 412 0.58 -18.93 -20.57
N THR A 413 1.63 -19.75 -20.40
CA THR A 413 2.80 -19.77 -21.27
C THR A 413 2.42 -20.22 -22.68
N GLU A 414 1.57 -21.25 -22.82
CA GLU A 414 1.04 -21.67 -24.13
C GLU A 414 0.24 -20.53 -24.79
N LEU A 415 -0.62 -19.86 -24.03
CA LEU A 415 -1.43 -18.75 -24.52
C LEU A 415 -0.55 -17.60 -25.03
N VAL A 416 0.47 -17.22 -24.25
CA VAL A 416 1.42 -16.14 -24.57
C VAL A 416 2.17 -16.45 -25.85
N GLN A 417 2.65 -17.68 -26.02
CA GLN A 417 3.34 -18.11 -27.24
C GLN A 417 2.40 -18.15 -28.45
N ARG A 418 1.20 -18.71 -28.28
CA ARG A 418 0.23 -18.88 -29.37
C ARG A 418 -0.24 -17.56 -29.97
N LEU A 419 -0.37 -16.53 -29.13
CA LEU A 419 -0.89 -15.22 -29.54
C LEU A 419 0.23 -14.17 -29.71
N ASP A 420 1.49 -14.55 -29.57
CA ASP A 420 2.67 -13.66 -29.63
C ASP A 420 2.49 -12.44 -28.70
N LEU A 421 2.18 -12.72 -27.43
CA LEU A 421 1.94 -11.71 -26.40
C LEU A 421 3.21 -11.39 -25.63
N ASP A 422 3.29 -10.17 -25.09
CA ASP A 422 4.37 -9.80 -24.18
C ASP A 422 3.95 -10.16 -22.75
N GLN A 423 4.79 -10.90 -22.02
CA GLN A 423 4.60 -11.17 -20.60
C GLN A 423 5.71 -10.48 -19.78
N GLN A 424 5.32 -9.68 -18.78
CA GLN A 424 6.24 -9.08 -17.81
C GLN A 424 5.74 -9.36 -16.40
N GLY A 425 6.37 -10.33 -15.72
CA GLY A 425 5.85 -10.85 -14.45
C GLY A 425 4.45 -11.44 -14.65
N ASP A 426 3.52 -11.05 -13.79
CA ASP A 426 2.12 -11.49 -13.84
C ASP A 426 1.24 -10.63 -14.76
N THR A 427 1.87 -9.73 -15.53
CA THR A 427 1.14 -8.89 -16.49
C THR A 427 1.30 -9.42 -17.91
N ILE A 428 0.17 -9.72 -18.55
CA ILE A 428 0.09 -10.06 -19.97
C ILE A 428 -0.33 -8.83 -20.73
N PHE A 429 0.48 -8.45 -21.71
CA PHE A 429 0.21 -7.35 -22.61
C PHE A 429 -0.25 -7.88 -23.96
N PHE A 430 -1.34 -7.33 -24.44
CA PHE A 430 -1.70 -7.37 -25.85
C PHE A 430 -1.15 -6.10 -26.51
N PRO A 431 0.05 -6.14 -27.13
CA PRO A 431 0.57 -4.99 -27.85
C PRO A 431 -0.30 -4.63 -29.05
N ARG A 432 0.09 -3.58 -29.76
CA ARG A 432 -0.57 -3.22 -31.01
C ARG A 432 -0.43 -4.38 -32.01
N GLY A 433 -1.55 -4.99 -32.38
CA GLY A 433 -1.55 -6.14 -33.26
C GLY A 433 -2.97 -6.54 -33.67
N LYS A 434 -3.07 -7.55 -34.54
CA LYS A 434 -4.33 -8.23 -34.85
C LYS A 434 -4.24 -9.63 -34.27
N TYR A 435 -5.18 -9.98 -33.41
CA TYR A 435 -5.22 -11.26 -32.71
C TYR A 435 -6.49 -12.00 -33.11
N ARG A 436 -6.31 -13.19 -33.67
CA ARG A 436 -7.40 -14.11 -33.97
C ARG A 436 -7.57 -15.04 -32.78
N ILE A 437 -8.72 -14.96 -32.12
CA ILE A 437 -9.01 -15.69 -30.88
C ILE A 437 -10.03 -16.77 -31.20
N ASP A 438 -9.54 -17.97 -31.47
CA ASP A 438 -10.37 -19.12 -31.88
C ASP A 438 -10.80 -20.01 -30.69
N GLN A 439 -10.33 -19.70 -29.48
CA GLN A 439 -10.61 -20.44 -28.25
C GLN A 439 -10.74 -19.51 -27.06
N ASP A 440 -11.43 -19.95 -26.02
CA ASP A 440 -11.59 -19.22 -24.77
C ASP A 440 -10.26 -18.74 -24.21
N LEU A 441 -10.22 -17.47 -23.82
CA LEU A 441 -9.09 -16.89 -23.09
C LEU A 441 -9.41 -16.95 -21.60
N ARG A 442 -8.50 -17.55 -20.82
CA ARG A 442 -8.64 -17.65 -19.37
C ARG A 442 -7.39 -17.10 -18.70
N PHE A 443 -7.55 -15.99 -17.98
CA PHE A 443 -6.51 -15.35 -17.19
C PHE A 443 -6.80 -15.59 -15.71
N PRO A 444 -5.97 -16.36 -15.00
CA PRO A 444 -6.21 -16.77 -13.61
C PRO A 444 -6.08 -15.58 -12.64
N THR A 445 -6.42 -15.83 -11.39
CA THR A 445 -6.39 -14.81 -10.34
C THR A 445 -5.01 -14.18 -10.22
N GLY A 446 -5.02 -12.85 -10.13
CA GLY A 446 -3.87 -11.95 -10.08
C GLY A 446 -2.89 -12.04 -11.25
N THR A 447 -3.37 -12.54 -12.40
CA THR A 447 -2.82 -12.09 -13.69
C THR A 447 -3.44 -10.74 -14.03
N CYS A 448 -2.61 -9.75 -14.33
CA CYS A 448 -3.04 -8.46 -14.85
C CYS A 448 -3.08 -8.50 -16.38
N VAL A 449 -4.21 -8.16 -16.98
CA VAL A 449 -4.37 -8.19 -18.44
C VAL A 449 -4.40 -6.76 -18.97
N VAL A 450 -3.46 -6.43 -19.86
CA VAL A 450 -3.32 -5.09 -20.41
C VAL A 450 -3.46 -5.09 -21.93
N LEU A 451 -4.54 -4.52 -22.45
CA LEU A 451 -4.70 -4.29 -23.89
C LEU A 451 -4.20 -2.89 -24.24
N LEU A 452 -3.12 -2.83 -25.02
CA LEU A 452 -2.52 -1.56 -25.42
C LEU A 452 -3.22 -0.97 -26.65
N GLN A 453 -3.15 0.35 -26.79
CA GLN A 453 -3.71 1.08 -27.92
C GLN A 453 -3.40 0.44 -29.29
N GLY A 454 -4.44 0.27 -30.11
CA GLY A 454 -4.32 -0.34 -31.44
C GLY A 454 -4.31 -1.88 -31.47
N ALA A 455 -4.42 -2.55 -30.32
CA ALA A 455 -4.74 -3.98 -30.26
C ALA A 455 -6.13 -4.24 -30.85
N ARG A 456 -6.26 -5.30 -31.65
CA ARG A 456 -7.51 -5.70 -32.32
C ARG A 456 -7.75 -7.18 -32.13
N LEU A 457 -8.70 -7.53 -31.28
CA LEU A 457 -9.09 -8.92 -31.02
C LEU A 457 -10.29 -9.27 -31.91
N PHE A 458 -10.17 -10.38 -32.63
CA PHE A 458 -11.22 -10.96 -33.43
C PHE A 458 -11.61 -12.30 -32.82
N MET A 459 -12.78 -12.33 -32.18
CA MET A 459 -13.27 -13.44 -31.37
C MET A 459 -14.12 -14.38 -32.23
N ALA A 460 -13.81 -15.68 -32.24
CA ALA A 460 -14.63 -16.67 -32.93
C ALA A 460 -16.02 -16.81 -32.26
N PRO A 461 -17.02 -17.38 -32.97
CA PRO A 461 -18.37 -17.51 -32.44
C PRO A 461 -18.40 -18.27 -31.10
N GLY A 462 -19.11 -17.73 -30.11
CA GLY A 462 -19.23 -18.32 -28.77
C GLY A 462 -17.98 -18.25 -27.87
N VAL A 463 -16.85 -17.73 -28.35
CA VAL A 463 -15.60 -17.64 -27.57
C VAL A 463 -15.69 -16.55 -26.51
N ASN A 464 -15.14 -16.82 -25.34
CA ASN A 464 -15.16 -15.95 -24.16
C ASN A 464 -13.76 -15.47 -23.78
N MET A 465 -13.69 -14.34 -23.10
CA MET A 465 -12.48 -13.88 -22.42
C MET A 465 -12.78 -13.73 -20.93
N ARG A 466 -12.05 -14.45 -20.09
CA ARG A 466 -12.23 -14.48 -18.63
C ARG A 466 -11.01 -13.92 -17.93
N CYS A 467 -11.20 -12.89 -17.12
CA CYS A 467 -10.18 -12.29 -16.29
C CYS A 467 -10.57 -12.45 -14.81
N TYR A 468 -9.82 -13.25 -14.05
CA TYR A 468 -9.98 -13.34 -12.59
C TYR A 468 -9.05 -12.36 -11.83
N GLY A 469 -8.37 -11.46 -12.55
CA GLY A 469 -7.49 -10.42 -12.03
C GLY A 469 -7.84 -9.05 -12.60
N GLU A 470 -6.88 -8.12 -12.58
CA GLU A 470 -7.11 -6.77 -13.11
C GLU A 470 -7.22 -6.77 -14.65
N LEU A 471 -8.14 -5.96 -15.16
CA LEU A 471 -8.25 -5.68 -16.60
C LEU A 471 -8.00 -4.21 -16.87
N HIS A 472 -6.99 -3.93 -17.70
CA HIS A 472 -6.64 -2.60 -18.16
C HIS A 472 -6.69 -2.51 -19.68
N ILE A 473 -7.64 -1.77 -20.23
CA ILE A 473 -7.69 -1.47 -21.66
C ILE A 473 -7.24 -0.03 -21.85
N ARG A 474 -6.08 0.16 -22.49
CA ARG A 474 -5.38 1.44 -22.63
C ARG A 474 -5.44 1.98 -24.06
N GLY A 475 -6.65 2.03 -24.60
CA GLY A 475 -6.94 2.69 -25.86
C GLY A 475 -7.09 4.20 -25.73
N THR A 476 -7.20 4.86 -26.87
CA THR A 476 -7.52 6.29 -26.97
C THR A 476 -8.57 6.50 -28.06
N ILE A 477 -9.24 7.65 -28.10
CA ILE A 477 -10.19 7.97 -29.19
C ILE A 477 -9.51 7.88 -30.57
N ARG A 478 -8.22 8.24 -30.67
CA ARG A 478 -7.47 8.20 -31.94
C ARG A 478 -6.95 6.81 -32.29
N ASN A 479 -6.53 6.05 -31.29
CA ASN A 479 -6.01 4.69 -31.42
C ASN A 479 -6.73 3.80 -30.42
N PRO A 480 -7.99 3.41 -30.70
CA PRO A 480 -8.76 2.60 -29.78
C PRO A 480 -8.26 1.15 -29.77
N VAL A 481 -8.66 0.41 -28.75
CA VAL A 481 -8.62 -1.05 -28.73
C VAL A 481 -9.92 -1.56 -29.34
N PHE A 482 -9.84 -2.55 -30.23
CA PHE A 482 -11.01 -3.15 -30.86
C PHE A 482 -11.21 -4.59 -30.37
N ILE A 483 -12.44 -4.94 -30.02
CA ILE A 483 -12.87 -6.32 -29.77
C ILE A 483 -14.13 -6.54 -30.61
N ARG A 484 -14.10 -7.52 -31.52
CA ARG A 484 -15.21 -7.78 -32.45
C ARG A 484 -15.30 -9.25 -32.81
N PRO A 485 -16.44 -9.73 -33.34
CA PRO A 485 -16.52 -11.06 -33.91
C PRO A 485 -15.56 -11.22 -35.10
N GLN A 486 -15.13 -12.45 -35.34
CA GLN A 486 -14.36 -12.81 -36.55
C GLN A 486 -15.21 -12.73 -37.82
N GLU A 487 -16.51 -13.04 -37.68
CA GLU A 487 -17.46 -13.14 -38.78
C GLU A 487 -18.71 -12.33 -38.43
N ASP A 488 -19.15 -11.48 -39.35
CA ASP A 488 -20.32 -10.63 -39.14
C ASP A 488 -21.58 -11.49 -38.90
N GLY A 489 -22.40 -11.09 -37.93
CA GLY A 489 -23.62 -11.82 -37.54
C GLY A 489 -23.39 -13.07 -36.68
N SER A 490 -22.14 -13.46 -36.42
CA SER A 490 -21.81 -14.61 -35.56
C SER A 490 -21.20 -14.12 -34.24
N PRO A 491 -22.02 -13.91 -33.19
CA PRO A 491 -21.55 -13.27 -31.99
C PRO A 491 -20.54 -14.12 -31.22
N PHE A 492 -19.56 -13.46 -30.62
CA PHE A 492 -18.74 -14.11 -29.59
C PHE A 492 -19.54 -14.23 -28.29
N GLY A 493 -18.99 -14.94 -27.31
CA GLY A 493 -19.58 -15.07 -25.98
C GLY A 493 -19.51 -13.75 -25.21
N THR A 494 -18.77 -13.72 -24.09
CA THR A 494 -18.64 -12.54 -23.22
C THR A 494 -17.19 -12.21 -22.88
N ILE A 495 -16.94 -10.95 -22.54
CA ILE A 495 -15.75 -10.53 -21.78
C ILE A 495 -16.14 -10.44 -20.30
N ALA A 496 -15.73 -11.42 -19.51
CA ALA A 496 -16.04 -11.52 -18.09
C ALA A 496 -14.83 -11.12 -17.24
N VAL A 497 -15.03 -10.15 -16.34
CA VAL A 497 -14.07 -9.76 -15.29
C VAL A 497 -14.67 -10.13 -13.95
N ILE A 498 -13.98 -11.00 -13.21
CA ILE A 498 -14.45 -11.53 -11.93
C ILE A 498 -13.40 -11.17 -10.88
N GLY A 499 -13.79 -10.32 -9.93
CA GLY A 499 -12.95 -9.89 -8.82
C GLY A 499 -13.35 -10.51 -7.48
N SER A 500 -12.49 -10.29 -6.49
CA SER A 500 -12.67 -10.61 -5.07
C SER A 500 -12.92 -9.36 -4.19
N GLY A 501 -13.00 -8.18 -4.81
CA GLY A 501 -13.31 -6.89 -4.20
C GLY A 501 -12.12 -5.93 -4.13
N SER A 502 -10.91 -6.38 -4.45
CA SER A 502 -9.68 -5.56 -4.37
C SER A 502 -9.14 -5.13 -5.73
N GLU A 503 -9.55 -5.84 -6.78
CA GLU A 503 -9.12 -5.66 -8.15
C GLU A 503 -9.75 -4.39 -8.74
N ARG A 504 -9.14 -3.92 -9.83
CA ARG A 504 -9.63 -2.79 -10.61
C ARG A 504 -9.85 -3.18 -12.06
N CYS A 505 -10.90 -2.63 -12.64
CA CYS A 505 -11.18 -2.71 -14.07
C CYS A 505 -11.13 -1.30 -14.66
N SER A 506 -10.12 -1.01 -15.48
CA SER A 506 -9.94 0.31 -16.10
C SER A 506 -9.96 0.16 -17.62
N ILE A 507 -11.01 0.66 -18.25
CA ILE A 507 -11.23 0.54 -19.69
C ILE A 507 -11.27 1.93 -20.29
N ARG A 508 -10.31 2.24 -21.16
CA ARG A 508 -10.24 3.51 -21.86
C ARG A 508 -10.13 3.29 -23.36
N GLY A 509 -10.91 4.04 -24.14
CA GLY A 509 -10.81 4.03 -25.60
C GLY A 509 -11.03 2.63 -26.20
N LEU A 510 -12.00 1.89 -25.67
CA LEU A 510 -12.42 0.59 -26.21
C LEU A 510 -13.55 0.79 -27.22
N TYR A 511 -13.48 0.04 -28.32
CA TYR A 511 -14.59 -0.16 -29.25
C TYR A 511 -14.91 -1.65 -29.28
N ILE A 512 -16.09 -2.02 -28.80
CA ILE A 512 -16.50 -3.42 -28.70
C ILE A 512 -17.87 -3.64 -29.36
N SER A 513 -17.98 -4.68 -30.18
CA SER A 513 -19.24 -5.03 -30.84
C SER A 513 -19.43 -6.53 -31.02
N GLY A 514 -20.68 -6.97 -31.18
CA GLY A 514 -21.00 -8.35 -31.59
C GLY A 514 -20.81 -9.41 -30.49
N GLY A 515 -20.84 -9.03 -29.21
CA GLY A 515 -20.80 -9.98 -28.09
C GLY A 515 -22.19 -10.36 -27.58
N SER A 516 -22.27 -11.49 -26.88
CA SER A 516 -23.48 -12.06 -26.31
C SER A 516 -23.33 -12.27 -24.79
N SER A 517 -24.02 -13.27 -24.23
CA SER A 517 -23.93 -13.71 -22.84
C SER A 517 -23.31 -15.10 -22.75
N ALA A 518 -22.83 -15.49 -21.57
CA ALA A 518 -22.36 -16.85 -21.32
C ALA A 518 -22.66 -17.33 -19.90
N LEU A 519 -22.71 -18.66 -19.74
CA LEU A 519 -22.68 -19.32 -18.42
C LEU A 519 -21.28 -19.88 -18.23
N LEU A 520 -20.48 -19.25 -17.37
CA LEU A 520 -19.08 -19.57 -17.16
C LEU A 520 -18.88 -20.02 -15.72
N ASP A 521 -18.40 -21.24 -15.53
CA ASP A 521 -18.11 -21.81 -14.20
C ASP A 521 -19.31 -21.73 -13.23
N GLY A 522 -20.53 -21.91 -13.77
CA GLY A 522 -21.79 -21.83 -13.02
C GLY A 522 -22.30 -20.41 -12.78
N ILE A 523 -21.53 -19.39 -13.16
CA ILE A 523 -21.88 -17.98 -13.03
C ILE A 523 -22.45 -17.47 -14.35
N ARG A 524 -23.61 -16.81 -14.27
CA ARG A 524 -24.27 -16.23 -15.44
C ARG A 524 -23.73 -14.82 -15.71
N HIS A 525 -23.27 -14.60 -16.94
CA HIS A 525 -22.82 -13.32 -17.45
C HIS A 525 -23.77 -12.83 -18.53
N ASP A 526 -24.78 -12.06 -18.13
CA ASP A 526 -25.86 -11.58 -19.00
C ASP A 526 -25.49 -10.33 -19.81
N ALA A 527 -24.23 -10.20 -20.25
CA ALA A 527 -23.78 -9.06 -21.04
C ALA A 527 -22.57 -9.35 -21.92
N MET A 528 -22.41 -8.55 -22.99
CA MET A 528 -21.22 -8.57 -23.85
C MET A 528 -19.93 -8.27 -23.05
N VAL A 529 -20.02 -7.34 -22.10
CA VAL A 529 -19.01 -7.15 -21.04
C VAL A 529 -19.67 -7.29 -19.69
N SER A 530 -19.16 -8.20 -18.85
CA SER A 530 -19.67 -8.44 -17.51
C SER A 530 -18.55 -8.23 -16.49
N VAL A 531 -18.78 -7.37 -15.50
CA VAL A 531 -17.84 -7.10 -14.40
C VAL A 531 -18.53 -7.43 -13.08
N GLN A 532 -17.97 -8.35 -12.30
CA GLN A 532 -18.57 -8.81 -11.05
C GLN A 532 -17.52 -8.85 -9.94
N GLY A 533 -17.86 -8.32 -8.76
CA GLY A 533 -17.00 -8.42 -7.58
C GLY A 533 -15.70 -7.61 -7.65
N VAL A 534 -15.61 -6.62 -8.53
CA VAL A 534 -14.43 -5.74 -8.66
C VAL A 534 -14.59 -4.53 -7.74
N GLY A 535 -13.52 -4.09 -7.05
CA GLY A 535 -13.60 -2.99 -6.08
C GLY A 535 -13.86 -1.62 -6.73
N GLY A 536 -13.30 -1.39 -7.92
CA GLY A 536 -13.53 -0.16 -8.68
C GLY A 536 -13.49 -0.37 -10.19
N VAL A 537 -14.46 0.21 -10.88
CA VAL A 537 -14.65 0.10 -12.32
C VAL A 537 -14.66 1.49 -12.96
N GLN A 538 -13.74 1.73 -13.88
CA GLN A 538 -13.63 2.99 -14.61
C GLN A 538 -13.71 2.75 -16.11
N LEU A 539 -14.68 3.37 -16.77
CA LEU A 539 -14.80 3.36 -18.24
C LEU A 539 -14.74 4.78 -18.79
N ILE A 540 -13.82 5.04 -19.70
CA ILE A 540 -13.60 6.37 -20.27
C ILE A 540 -13.55 6.31 -21.79
N ASN A 541 -14.44 7.04 -22.47
CA ASN A 541 -14.51 7.11 -23.94
C ASN A 541 -14.58 5.73 -24.60
N THR A 542 -15.55 4.92 -24.18
CA THR A 542 -15.75 3.55 -24.66
C THR A 542 -17.05 3.45 -25.46
N VAL A 543 -17.05 2.64 -26.51
CA VAL A 543 -18.18 2.43 -27.42
C VAL A 543 -18.60 0.96 -27.40
N PHE A 544 -19.90 0.72 -27.24
CA PHE A 544 -20.55 -0.58 -27.28
C PHE A 544 -21.60 -0.58 -28.38
N GLU A 545 -21.52 -1.53 -29.32
CA GLU A 545 -22.43 -1.63 -30.46
C GLU A 545 -22.84 -3.08 -30.71
N GLU A 546 -23.93 -3.28 -31.44
CA GLU A 546 -24.35 -4.61 -31.95
C GLU A 546 -24.33 -5.69 -30.86
N CYS A 547 -24.91 -5.38 -29.69
CA CYS A 547 -25.00 -6.36 -28.62
C CYS A 547 -26.03 -7.44 -28.97
N HIS A 548 -25.68 -8.71 -28.78
CA HIS A 548 -26.60 -9.85 -28.97
C HIS A 548 -27.07 -10.46 -27.64
N GLY A 549 -26.52 -10.02 -26.51
CA GLY A 549 -26.87 -10.49 -25.17
C GLY A 549 -27.96 -9.64 -24.49
N PRO A 550 -28.37 -9.99 -23.26
CA PRO A 550 -29.35 -9.23 -22.48
C PRO A 550 -28.89 -7.81 -22.12
N ALA A 551 -27.58 -7.57 -22.00
CA ALA A 551 -27.01 -6.25 -21.81
C ALA A 551 -25.74 -6.00 -22.63
N GLY A 552 -25.47 -4.75 -23.02
CA GLY A 552 -24.17 -4.37 -23.60
C GLY A 552 -23.05 -4.41 -22.55
N LEU A 553 -23.32 -3.85 -21.37
CA LEU A 553 -22.44 -3.87 -20.21
C LEU A 553 -23.27 -4.18 -18.95
N ALA A 554 -22.79 -5.12 -18.14
CA ALA A 554 -23.33 -5.38 -16.81
C ALA A 554 -22.23 -5.26 -15.74
N ILE A 555 -22.47 -4.47 -14.69
CA ILE A 555 -21.57 -4.33 -13.54
C ILE A 555 -22.34 -4.68 -12.26
N HIS A 556 -21.80 -5.61 -11.48
CA HIS A 556 -22.38 -6.05 -10.21
C HIS A 556 -21.42 -5.78 -9.05
N GLY A 557 -21.77 -4.81 -8.21
CA GLY A 557 -20.97 -4.36 -7.07
C GLY A 557 -19.89 -3.33 -7.41
N GLY A 558 -19.28 -2.76 -6.37
CA GLY A 558 -18.13 -1.86 -6.47
C GLY A 558 -18.43 -0.39 -6.76
N GLU A 559 -17.38 0.42 -6.77
CA GLU A 559 -17.44 1.83 -7.18
C GLU A 559 -17.38 1.95 -8.72
N VAL A 560 -18.22 2.80 -9.31
CA VAL A 560 -18.29 2.99 -10.77
C VAL A 560 -18.04 4.45 -11.18
N GLU A 561 -17.15 4.63 -12.16
CA GLU A 561 -16.95 5.90 -12.85
C GLU A 561 -16.99 5.67 -14.36
N LEU A 562 -18.11 6.03 -14.98
CA LEU A 562 -18.30 5.93 -16.43
C LEU A 562 -18.35 7.35 -17.01
N ASP A 563 -17.46 7.68 -17.94
CA ASP A 563 -17.38 9.01 -18.56
C ASP A 563 -17.22 8.92 -20.08
N GLY A 564 -18.11 9.58 -20.81
CA GLY A 564 -18.08 9.59 -22.27
C GLY A 564 -18.34 8.22 -22.90
N VAL A 565 -19.13 7.37 -22.25
CA VAL A 565 -19.52 6.06 -22.80
C VAL A 565 -20.60 6.22 -23.87
N ARG A 566 -20.52 5.43 -24.95
CA ARG A 566 -21.51 5.41 -26.03
C ARG A 566 -22.07 4.00 -26.19
N PHE A 567 -23.38 3.89 -26.23
CA PHE A 567 -24.10 2.67 -26.53
C PHE A 567 -25.01 2.91 -27.74
N GLU A 568 -24.90 2.03 -28.72
CA GLU A 568 -25.76 2.04 -29.90
C GLU A 568 -26.44 0.69 -30.00
N ASP A 569 -27.78 0.72 -29.92
CA ASP A 569 -28.67 -0.40 -30.16
C ASP A 569 -28.33 -1.69 -29.38
N ALA A 570 -29.12 -1.96 -28.35
CA ALA A 570 -29.15 -3.26 -27.67
C ALA A 570 -30.55 -3.88 -27.78
N PRO A 571 -30.69 -5.23 -27.83
CA PRO A 571 -31.99 -5.88 -27.92
C PRO A 571 -32.83 -5.65 -26.65
N HIS A 572 -32.16 -5.57 -25.51
CA HIS A 572 -32.79 -5.39 -24.20
C HIS A 572 -32.19 -4.18 -23.48
N THR A 573 -31.19 -4.37 -22.63
CA THR A 573 -30.60 -3.29 -21.83
C THR A 573 -29.28 -2.84 -22.43
N MET A 574 -28.92 -1.56 -22.41
CA MET A 574 -27.57 -1.15 -22.85
C MET A 574 -26.57 -1.28 -21.70
N LEU A 575 -26.89 -0.62 -20.57
CA LEU A 575 -26.07 -0.62 -19.37
C LEU A 575 -26.90 -1.08 -18.15
N ALA A 576 -26.49 -2.19 -17.53
CA ALA A 576 -27.06 -2.71 -16.31
C ALA A 576 -26.08 -2.53 -15.14
N LEU A 577 -26.52 -1.89 -14.08
CA LEU A 577 -25.74 -1.65 -12.86
C LEU A 577 -26.51 -2.21 -11.68
N SER A 578 -25.92 -3.17 -10.96
CA SER A 578 -26.55 -3.80 -9.81
C SER A 578 -25.68 -3.62 -8.56
N ASN A 579 -26.25 -3.08 -7.48
CA ASN A 579 -25.57 -2.85 -6.20
C ASN A 579 -24.28 -2.02 -6.33
N THR A 580 -24.29 -1.01 -7.20
CA THR A 580 -23.12 -0.15 -7.47
C THR A 580 -23.28 1.23 -6.82
N GLU A 581 -22.15 1.86 -6.48
CA GLU A 581 -22.11 3.27 -6.10
C GLU A 581 -21.22 4.08 -7.04
N GLY A 582 -21.65 5.26 -7.48
CA GLY A 582 -20.78 6.14 -8.26
C GLY A 582 -21.50 7.01 -9.28
N GLN A 583 -20.89 7.18 -10.46
CA GLN A 583 -21.33 8.17 -11.45
C GLN A 583 -21.22 7.70 -12.90
N VAL A 584 -22.19 8.14 -13.70
CA VAL A 584 -22.22 8.07 -15.17
C VAL A 584 -22.33 9.50 -15.70
N ARG A 585 -21.35 9.90 -16.51
CA ARG A 585 -21.21 11.26 -17.02
C ARG A 585 -21.04 11.28 -18.51
N ASN A 586 -21.63 12.29 -19.16
CA ASN A 586 -21.43 12.56 -20.59
C ASN A 586 -21.73 11.34 -21.49
N GLY A 587 -22.59 10.45 -21.04
CA GLY A 587 -22.94 9.21 -21.76
C GLY A 587 -23.89 9.50 -22.92
N ARG A 588 -23.82 8.68 -23.98
CA ARG A 588 -24.72 8.75 -25.12
C ARG A 588 -25.34 7.39 -25.40
N PHE A 589 -26.66 7.31 -25.29
CA PHE A 589 -27.45 6.09 -25.46
C PHE A 589 -28.44 6.28 -26.61
N VAL A 590 -28.27 5.53 -27.69
CA VAL A 590 -29.10 5.63 -28.91
C VAL A 590 -29.74 4.28 -29.18
N GLY A 591 -31.06 4.16 -29.01
CA GLY A 591 -31.74 2.86 -28.91
C GLY A 591 -32.85 2.64 -29.93
N ARG A 592 -32.52 2.68 -31.22
CA ARG A 592 -33.38 2.49 -32.40
C ARG A 592 -33.95 1.06 -32.48
N GLY A 593 -34.70 0.65 -31.45
CA GLY A 593 -35.23 -0.69 -31.28
C GLY A 593 -34.96 -1.31 -29.89
N THR A 594 -34.27 -0.59 -28.99
CA THR A 594 -33.98 -1.08 -27.64
C THR A 594 -35.25 -1.09 -26.79
N LYS A 595 -35.79 -2.30 -26.56
CA LYS A 595 -37.05 -2.50 -25.83
C LYS A 595 -36.90 -2.46 -24.30
N GLY A 596 -35.70 -2.70 -23.79
CA GLY A 596 -35.40 -2.65 -22.35
C GLY A 596 -35.05 -1.23 -21.91
N ALA A 597 -34.09 -1.11 -20.98
CA ALA A 597 -33.61 0.18 -20.50
C ALA A 597 -32.29 0.56 -21.18
N ALA A 598 -32.10 1.83 -21.56
CA ALA A 598 -30.76 2.29 -21.90
C ALA A 598 -29.84 2.18 -20.67
N LEU A 599 -30.30 2.63 -19.51
CA LEU A 599 -29.57 2.49 -18.26
C LEU A 599 -30.48 1.95 -17.15
N ARG A 600 -30.13 0.78 -16.60
CA ARG A 600 -30.82 0.14 -15.49
C ARG A 600 -29.95 0.22 -14.23
N VAL A 601 -30.54 0.68 -13.13
CA VAL A 601 -29.93 0.73 -11.80
C VAL A 601 -30.78 -0.11 -10.86
N GLU A 602 -30.19 -1.18 -10.34
CA GLU A 602 -30.82 -2.16 -9.46
C GLU A 602 -30.05 -2.23 -8.14
N GLY A 603 -30.56 -1.55 -7.11
CA GLY A 603 -29.84 -1.37 -5.86
C GLY A 603 -28.61 -0.46 -5.99
N GLY A 604 -28.33 0.29 -4.92
CA GLY A 604 -27.16 1.17 -4.83
C GLY A 604 -27.49 2.65 -5.03
N LYS A 605 -26.46 3.43 -5.39
CA LYS A 605 -26.50 4.90 -5.37
C LYS A 605 -25.73 5.49 -6.56
N LEU A 606 -26.45 6.08 -7.51
CA LEU A 606 -25.85 6.52 -8.78
C LEU A 606 -26.19 7.96 -9.16
N ALA A 607 -25.18 8.70 -9.59
CA ALA A 607 -25.34 10.00 -10.25
C ALA A 607 -25.27 9.84 -11.78
N ILE A 608 -26.27 10.31 -12.50
CA ILE A 608 -26.34 10.32 -13.97
C ILE A 608 -26.36 11.78 -14.41
N THR A 609 -25.29 12.23 -15.06
CA THR A 609 -25.06 13.66 -15.31
C THR A 609 -24.67 13.95 -16.75
N GLY A 610 -25.26 14.98 -17.36
CA GLY A 610 -24.88 15.41 -18.70
C GLY A 610 -25.06 14.33 -19.78
N CYS A 611 -25.94 13.36 -19.57
CA CYS A 611 -26.12 12.23 -20.48
C CYS A 611 -27.19 12.52 -21.54
N MET A 612 -27.12 11.84 -22.68
CA MET A 612 -28.10 11.91 -23.76
C MET A 612 -28.74 10.55 -23.99
N PHE A 613 -30.05 10.48 -23.89
CA PHE A 613 -30.89 9.32 -24.18
C PHE A 613 -31.78 9.65 -25.37
N VAL A 614 -31.59 8.94 -26.48
CA VAL A 614 -32.21 9.27 -27.75
C VAL A 614 -32.88 8.05 -28.37
N LEU A 615 -34.11 8.23 -28.85
CA LEU A 615 -34.87 7.25 -29.62
C LEU A 615 -35.07 5.91 -28.88
N GLN A 616 -35.22 5.93 -27.55
CA GLN A 616 -35.36 4.69 -26.77
C GLN A 616 -36.77 4.10 -26.95
N ALA A 617 -36.87 2.91 -27.54
CA ALA A 617 -38.15 2.22 -27.68
C ALA A 617 -38.73 1.72 -26.34
N GLY A 618 -37.87 1.52 -25.34
CA GLY A 618 -38.23 1.22 -23.96
C GLY A 618 -38.00 2.41 -23.03
N VAL A 619 -37.17 2.21 -22.00
CA VAL A 619 -36.93 3.20 -20.94
C VAL A 619 -35.56 3.85 -21.11
N GLY A 620 -35.45 5.17 -20.94
CA GLY A 620 -34.15 5.85 -20.82
C GLY A 620 -33.39 5.41 -19.57
N VAL A 621 -33.90 5.77 -18.39
CA VAL A 621 -33.34 5.37 -17.09
C VAL A 621 -34.38 4.58 -16.30
N ARG A 622 -34.01 3.38 -15.84
CA ARG A 622 -34.83 2.56 -14.93
C ARG A 622 -34.14 2.41 -13.57
N ALA A 623 -34.85 2.77 -12.50
CA ALA A 623 -34.38 2.60 -11.12
C ALA A 623 -35.27 1.62 -10.35
N GLU A 624 -34.69 0.56 -9.80
CA GLU A 624 -35.42 -0.52 -9.12
C GLU A 624 -34.66 -1.01 -7.87
N ALA A 625 -35.25 -1.94 -7.11
CA ALA A 625 -34.67 -2.52 -5.90
C ALA A 625 -34.12 -1.49 -4.90
N THR A 626 -34.94 -0.51 -4.49
CA THR A 626 -34.59 0.54 -3.51
C THR A 626 -33.39 1.44 -3.89
N SER A 627 -33.13 1.60 -5.19
CA SER A 627 -32.05 2.45 -5.69
C SER A 627 -32.20 3.93 -5.28
N LYS A 628 -31.08 4.61 -5.08
CA LYS A 628 -31.01 6.07 -4.98
C LYS A 628 -30.36 6.62 -6.24
N VAL A 629 -31.08 7.41 -7.02
CA VAL A 629 -30.59 7.91 -8.31
C VAL A 629 -30.74 9.42 -8.41
N LEU A 630 -29.70 10.10 -8.88
CA LEU A 630 -29.74 11.50 -9.26
C LEU A 630 -29.60 11.60 -10.78
N VAL A 631 -30.61 12.13 -11.46
CA VAL A 631 -30.58 12.45 -12.89
C VAL A 631 -30.49 13.96 -13.04
N TYR A 632 -29.32 14.43 -13.49
CA TYR A 632 -29.00 15.85 -13.53
C TYR A 632 -28.50 16.32 -14.91
N GLY A 633 -29.00 17.45 -15.41
CA GLY A 633 -28.42 18.09 -16.59
C GLY A 633 -28.43 17.22 -17.86
N SER A 634 -29.34 16.24 -17.95
CA SER A 634 -29.38 15.24 -19.02
C SER A 634 -30.50 15.52 -20.02
N ASN A 635 -30.38 14.98 -21.23
CA ASN A 635 -31.34 15.16 -22.31
C ASN A 635 -31.99 13.82 -22.66
N PHE A 636 -33.33 13.81 -22.69
CA PHE A 636 -34.15 12.69 -23.10
C PHE A 636 -34.99 13.12 -24.31
N ASN A 637 -34.68 12.56 -25.48
CA ASN A 637 -35.38 12.89 -26.72
C ASN A 637 -35.99 11.65 -27.37
N GLU A 638 -37.29 11.72 -27.64
CA GLU A 638 -38.02 10.67 -28.36
C GLU A 638 -37.91 9.28 -27.70
N CYS A 639 -37.94 9.24 -26.36
CA CYS A 639 -38.02 7.98 -25.61
C CYS A 639 -39.48 7.57 -25.38
N ALA A 640 -39.77 6.27 -25.37
CA ALA A 640 -41.09 5.77 -24.98
C ALA A 640 -41.36 6.07 -23.50
N VAL A 641 -40.39 5.80 -22.63
CA VAL A 641 -40.39 6.31 -21.24
C VAL A 641 -39.03 6.94 -20.96
N ALA A 642 -38.97 8.19 -20.49
CA ALA A 642 -37.70 8.82 -20.17
C ALA A 642 -37.10 8.25 -18.88
N ILE A 643 -37.85 8.26 -17.77
CA ILE A 643 -37.42 7.73 -16.47
C ILE A 643 -38.54 6.88 -15.88
N SER A 644 -38.20 5.66 -15.45
CA SER A 644 -39.11 4.75 -14.73
C SER A 644 -38.49 4.34 -13.40
N ALA A 645 -39.30 4.24 -12.35
CA ALA A 645 -38.84 3.87 -11.03
C ALA A 645 -39.85 3.00 -10.30
N THR A 646 -39.35 2.00 -9.57
CA THR A 646 -40.17 1.01 -8.85
C THR A 646 -39.53 0.61 -7.52
N GLU A 647 -40.24 -0.20 -6.74
CA GLU A 647 -39.70 -0.93 -5.57
C GLU A 647 -39.06 -0.03 -4.50
N GLY A 648 -39.70 1.09 -4.18
CA GLY A 648 -39.21 2.01 -3.15
C GLY A 648 -37.98 2.83 -3.55
N SER A 649 -37.63 2.86 -4.84
CA SER A 649 -36.50 3.67 -5.33
C SER A 649 -36.76 5.17 -5.18
N ILE A 650 -35.71 5.93 -4.87
CA ILE A 650 -35.74 7.38 -4.71
C ILE A 650 -34.98 8.01 -5.88
N VAL A 651 -35.66 8.84 -6.66
CA VAL A 651 -35.09 9.47 -7.86
C VAL A 651 -35.19 10.99 -7.78
N HIS A 652 -34.02 11.65 -7.76
CA HIS A 652 -33.90 13.10 -7.86
C HIS A 652 -33.77 13.49 -9.34
N VAL A 653 -34.62 14.39 -9.83
CA VAL A 653 -34.67 14.77 -11.25
C VAL A 653 -34.54 16.30 -11.38
N ALA A 654 -33.42 16.80 -11.88
CA ALA A 654 -33.15 18.24 -11.94
C ALA A 654 -32.36 18.72 -13.17
N GLY A 655 -32.74 19.87 -13.71
CA GLY A 655 -32.04 20.54 -14.80
C GLY A 655 -31.99 19.73 -16.09
N ASN A 656 -32.90 18.77 -16.29
CA ASN A 656 -32.95 17.93 -17.47
C ASN A 656 -33.85 18.56 -18.54
N VAL A 657 -33.64 18.16 -19.79
CA VAL A 657 -34.48 18.49 -20.93
C VAL A 657 -35.18 17.23 -21.40
N PHE A 658 -36.52 17.24 -21.36
CA PHE A 658 -37.37 16.17 -21.85
C PHE A 658 -38.11 16.64 -23.08
N LYS A 659 -37.75 16.10 -24.25
CA LYS A 659 -38.31 16.49 -25.53
C LYS A 659 -38.98 15.31 -26.25
N LYS A 660 -40.21 15.50 -26.72
CA LYS A 660 -40.93 14.53 -27.59
C LYS A 660 -40.98 13.09 -27.03
N ASN A 661 -40.96 12.92 -25.72
CA ASN A 661 -41.09 11.61 -25.10
C ASN A 661 -42.56 11.21 -25.04
N ALA A 662 -42.87 9.91 -25.17
CA ALA A 662 -44.24 9.44 -25.02
C ALA A 662 -44.69 9.52 -23.55
N LEU A 663 -43.79 9.16 -22.62
CA LEU A 663 -43.96 9.35 -21.18
C LEU A 663 -42.65 9.85 -20.57
N VAL A 664 -42.70 10.90 -19.74
CA VAL A 664 -41.50 11.38 -19.05
C VAL A 664 -41.21 10.57 -17.78
N LEU A 665 -42.14 10.55 -16.81
CA LEU A 665 -41.96 9.81 -15.56
C LEU A 665 -42.99 8.70 -15.38
N GLU A 666 -42.51 7.51 -15.07
CA GLU A 666 -43.32 6.36 -14.70
C GLU A 666 -43.01 5.89 -13.27
N GLY A 667 -44.03 5.75 -12.43
CA GLY A 667 -43.90 5.22 -11.08
C GLY A 667 -44.91 4.11 -10.84
N SER A 668 -44.43 2.92 -10.50
CA SER A 668 -45.27 1.76 -10.17
C SER A 668 -44.77 1.01 -8.93
N GLY A 669 -45.70 0.44 -8.17
CA GLY A 669 -45.43 -0.59 -7.17
C GLY A 669 -44.86 -1.82 -7.86
N GLY A 670 -43.67 -2.24 -7.44
CA GLY A 670 -43.12 -3.52 -7.88
C GLY A 670 -43.82 -4.70 -7.18
N ALA A 671 -43.22 -5.89 -7.25
CA ALA A 671 -43.79 -7.12 -6.65
C ALA A 671 -44.04 -7.05 -5.13
N GLN A 672 -43.51 -6.02 -4.45
CA GLN A 672 -43.63 -5.80 -3.00
C GLN A 672 -44.55 -4.63 -2.62
N ASP A 673 -45.36 -4.09 -3.55
CA ASP A 673 -46.27 -2.94 -3.34
C ASP A 673 -45.60 -1.66 -2.78
N ARG A 674 -44.28 -1.56 -2.91
CA ARG A 674 -43.49 -0.36 -2.61
C ARG A 674 -43.34 0.47 -3.88
N GLY A 675 -44.05 1.60 -3.97
CA GLY A 675 -43.93 2.51 -5.10
C GLY A 675 -42.70 3.40 -5.01
N ALA A 676 -42.40 4.09 -6.10
CA ALA A 676 -41.24 4.96 -6.19
C ALA A 676 -41.48 6.35 -5.58
N GLN A 677 -40.39 7.00 -5.17
CA GLN A 677 -40.41 8.39 -4.71
C GLN A 677 -39.58 9.26 -5.64
N TYR A 678 -40.26 10.15 -6.34
CA TYR A 678 -39.64 11.16 -7.18
C TYR A 678 -39.51 12.49 -6.44
N LEU A 679 -38.34 13.12 -6.55
CA LEU A 679 -38.08 14.50 -6.11
C LEU A 679 -37.73 15.34 -7.34
N LEU A 680 -38.72 16.10 -7.81
CA LEU A 680 -38.62 16.91 -9.01
C LEU A 680 -38.20 18.34 -8.66
N TYR A 681 -37.19 18.79 -9.36
CA TYR A 681 -36.71 20.17 -9.36
C TYR A 681 -37.01 20.82 -10.71
N PRO A 682 -36.61 22.08 -10.98
CA PRO A 682 -36.81 22.67 -12.30
C PRO A 682 -36.20 21.82 -13.42
N ASN A 683 -37.01 21.48 -14.43
CA ASN A 683 -36.64 20.74 -15.65
C ASN A 683 -37.42 21.36 -16.81
N GLU A 684 -36.94 21.17 -18.05
CA GLU A 684 -37.61 21.63 -19.26
C GLU A 684 -38.40 20.47 -19.89
N PHE A 685 -39.69 20.70 -20.14
CA PHE A 685 -40.59 19.74 -20.77
C PHE A 685 -41.10 20.34 -22.09
N MET A 686 -40.80 19.68 -23.20
CA MET A 686 -41.10 20.17 -24.55
C MET A 686 -41.77 19.08 -25.39
N GLU A 687 -43.00 19.33 -25.83
CA GLU A 687 -43.68 18.44 -26.79
C GLU A 687 -43.78 16.97 -26.34
N ASN A 688 -43.74 16.68 -25.04
CA ASN A 688 -43.97 15.33 -24.52
C ASN A 688 -45.46 15.00 -24.57
N ALA A 689 -45.82 13.73 -24.83
CA ALA A 689 -47.21 13.32 -24.86
C ALA A 689 -47.82 13.24 -23.46
N VAL A 690 -47.07 12.69 -22.50
CA VAL A 690 -47.47 12.63 -21.08
C VAL A 690 -46.25 12.90 -20.20
N ASP A 691 -46.37 13.85 -19.27
CA ASP A 691 -45.27 14.14 -18.35
C ASP A 691 -45.15 13.08 -17.24
N ARG A 692 -46.26 12.58 -16.70
CA ARG A 692 -46.23 11.67 -15.54
C ARG A 692 -47.36 10.66 -15.52
N LYS A 693 -47.04 9.42 -15.15
CA LYS A 693 -47.97 8.34 -14.84
C LYS A 693 -47.50 7.63 -13.58
N ILE A 694 -48.21 7.87 -12.47
CA ILE A 694 -47.81 7.48 -11.12
C ILE A 694 -48.98 6.72 -10.49
N ASP A 695 -48.71 5.53 -9.96
CA ASP A 695 -49.73 4.71 -9.29
C ASP A 695 -50.00 5.15 -7.84
N SER A 696 -50.91 4.46 -7.15
CA SER A 696 -51.29 4.75 -5.76
C SER A 696 -50.16 4.53 -4.74
N HIS A 697 -49.13 3.77 -5.09
CA HIS A 697 -48.02 3.43 -4.20
C HIS A 697 -46.84 4.39 -4.36
N SER A 698 -46.78 5.12 -5.46
CA SER A 698 -45.69 6.01 -5.84
C SER A 698 -46.03 7.48 -5.54
N LYS A 699 -45.00 8.32 -5.34
CA LYS A 699 -45.17 9.73 -4.97
C LYS A 699 -44.23 10.62 -5.75
N VAL A 700 -44.70 11.83 -6.04
CA VAL A 700 -43.93 12.90 -6.68
C VAL A 700 -43.93 14.12 -5.76
N GLY A 701 -42.76 14.49 -5.25
CA GLY A 701 -42.55 15.71 -4.49
C GLY A 701 -41.92 16.79 -5.38
N MET A 702 -42.56 17.96 -5.45
CA MET A 702 -42.00 19.14 -6.12
C MET A 702 -41.11 19.93 -5.16
N LYS A 703 -39.98 20.41 -5.67
CA LYS A 703 -39.05 21.29 -4.94
C LYS A 703 -38.51 22.37 -5.86
N ASP A 704 -38.45 23.61 -5.39
CA ASP A 704 -37.97 24.73 -6.22
C ASP A 704 -36.45 24.71 -6.41
N THR A 705 -35.71 24.24 -5.40
CA THR A 705 -34.25 24.22 -5.40
C THR A 705 -33.71 22.89 -4.86
N MET A 706 -32.59 22.45 -5.44
CA MET A 706 -31.89 21.25 -4.97
C MET A 706 -30.99 21.61 -3.81
N ASP A 707 -31.19 20.91 -2.69
CA ASP A 707 -30.35 21.02 -1.50
C ASP A 707 -28.90 20.59 -1.83
N PRO A 708 -27.87 21.39 -1.49
CA PRO A 708 -26.47 21.04 -1.70
C PRO A 708 -26.06 19.68 -1.12
N THR A 709 -26.73 19.23 -0.06
CA THR A 709 -26.50 17.90 0.56
C THR A 709 -26.83 16.74 -0.39
N VAL A 710 -27.72 16.95 -1.38
CA VAL A 710 -28.00 15.94 -2.40
C VAL A 710 -26.75 15.70 -3.25
N PHE A 711 -26.08 16.75 -3.75
CA PHE A 711 -24.85 16.59 -4.53
C PHE A 711 -23.75 15.86 -3.73
N ARG A 712 -23.57 16.23 -2.46
CA ARG A 712 -22.62 15.55 -1.56
C ARG A 712 -22.97 14.08 -1.34
N THR A 713 -24.25 13.73 -1.21
CA THR A 713 -24.71 12.35 -1.06
C THR A 713 -24.29 11.48 -2.25
N PHE A 714 -24.27 12.07 -3.44
CA PHE A 714 -23.90 11.42 -4.70
C PHE A 714 -22.43 11.62 -5.09
N GLY A 715 -21.58 12.15 -4.20
CA GLY A 715 -20.15 12.34 -4.46
C GLY A 715 -19.83 13.39 -5.52
N MET A 716 -20.75 14.32 -5.80
CA MET A 716 -20.56 15.41 -6.76
C MET A 716 -20.04 16.68 -6.05
N PRO A 717 -19.07 17.41 -6.65
CA PRO A 717 -18.61 18.68 -6.11
C PRO A 717 -19.74 19.74 -6.14
N GLU A 718 -19.76 20.63 -5.14
CA GLU A 718 -20.77 21.68 -5.05
C GLU A 718 -20.61 22.70 -6.21
N ARG A 719 -21.74 23.23 -6.70
CA ARG A 719 -21.86 24.09 -7.89
C ARG A 719 -20.87 25.27 -7.94
N GLU A 720 -20.45 25.80 -6.79
CA GLU A 720 -19.52 26.94 -6.73
C GLU A 720 -18.09 26.59 -7.19
N GLU A 721 -17.64 25.35 -7.07
CA GLU A 721 -16.29 24.95 -7.51
C GLU A 721 -16.20 24.76 -9.03
N VAL A 722 -17.26 24.24 -9.66
CA VAL A 722 -17.29 24.01 -11.12
C VAL A 722 -17.26 25.34 -11.88
N ALA A 723 -18.04 26.34 -11.43
CA ALA A 723 -18.09 27.66 -12.06
C ALA A 723 -16.73 28.40 -11.99
N ARG A 724 -16.04 28.33 -10.84
CA ARG A 724 -14.70 28.93 -10.64
C ARG A 724 -13.62 28.25 -11.49
N SER A 725 -13.69 26.94 -11.72
CA SER A 725 -12.71 26.21 -12.54
C SER A 725 -12.76 26.59 -14.04
N THR A 726 -13.96 26.89 -14.57
CA THR A 726 -14.15 27.33 -15.96
C THR A 726 -13.80 28.80 -16.20
N GLN A 727 -13.96 29.67 -15.19
CA GLN A 727 -13.55 31.07 -15.30
C GLN A 727 -12.03 31.24 -15.32
N GLY A 728 -11.27 30.40 -14.60
CA GLY A 728 -9.80 30.43 -14.61
C GLY A 728 -9.14 29.97 -15.92
N ARG A 729 -9.89 29.29 -16.81
CA ARG A 729 -9.37 28.77 -18.09
C ARG A 729 -9.67 29.67 -19.30
N ARG A 730 -10.55 30.67 -19.17
CA ARG A 730 -10.90 31.61 -20.25
C ARG A 730 -10.04 32.88 -20.29
N SER A 731 -9.13 33.10 -19.34
CA SER A 731 -8.23 34.28 -19.32
C SER A 731 -6.83 34.04 -19.89
N ARG A 732 -6.60 32.90 -20.55
CA ARG A 732 -5.38 32.63 -21.35
C ARG A 732 -5.76 31.99 -22.67
N ASN A 733 -6.23 32.81 -23.60
CA ASN A 733 -6.12 32.63 -25.05
C ASN A 733 -6.11 34.00 -25.69
#